data_AF-A0A7W5H4Y7-F1
#
_entry.id   AF-A0A7W5H4Y7-F1
#
_cell.length_a   1.000
_cell.length_b   1.000
_cell.length_c   1.000
_cell.angle_alpha   90.00
_cell.angle_beta   90.00
_cell.angle_gamma   90.00
#
_symmetry.space_group_name_H-M   'P 1'
#
loop_
_entity.id
_entity.type
_entity.pdbx_description
1 polymer ?
#
loop_
_entity_poly.entity_id
_entity_poly.type
_entity_poly.pdbx_seq_one_letter_code
_entity_poly.pdbx_strand_id
1 'polypeptide(L)'
;MSFIEQVRAKRQKLADVLVDEEYSGLRQFVEELYPDKAHFLYELLQNAEDTGAGIVQFRLEKNRLVFAHDGRPFTDDDVWGITNIGKGTKRDDEDKIGRFGVGFKAVFAYSETPSIWSPTHNFKICDLVLPTEIKPRTAKDNATVFDFPFNNPKKSAEAAFDEIAEGLQSLSEELLIFLSHIHRVRWEIVGGAEGGLKRIDRPPHLIEVQKKVGGKVLASSSFLRFKKSVDGLPSQNVSVAFPLEAKDSEKPLQESDPISDVFRVVPGAPARVSVYFPAEKEVSGLRFHVHAPFVPELSRASIKDTPANDPLFQQLAGMMPDVLEQIRGLGLLTVEFLNVLPHSQDGVPAKYQPIRDAIIGAMNSSPLTPTQSKKHLPATQLFQAKAALKDLLPSEDLRQVLEDDTAFDWAVAAPQRNSNADRFLGSLEIKRWDVDRFVSLLERRKGDDEYWDQRTYRYKISEPNEEFDAWFASKDATWLQRLYAMLHRELGENGGLDRFKSIQIVRLTDQSFARPDRSFFSRNGMAIDDRFPRVDSQVYEGGKSKSDQDAAKKFLEAAGVREVGEREQVEAILNSTYVGKNEIAFDDHVKDLNRFLQLIHSDPNAVKLFVKRLILLDEHGKRSSPSDIYLDEPFVSTGLSAFYNAFDTGEGRHALSPRYAEVRSHREFICEFAEAVGALSRLQVCQVSCDRNPNVGYLVHQAPGNPSRHKIDKDYQIHGLVNALKNPSVPLARLIWSTLARQTDIKWTRAIYRSNQTQQLREDVSQLVVTLRDAKWLPQGDEFVRPAEADFRLLPEDFEYAPGWKWLAAIKFGENVTKRTEEYKKKKEFAAELGFDDDQSLEDAKWFAALDAEARQLFKSEYRSRMSVDLPERSSANPERRSDKVGQLALDAPEEEKEVRSRSVSTVIASVKKEIKPYLREQYTNADGVMFCQICQAGVPFSLANGEPYFETVQLVPKTEKLFFQNYLALCPNHAAMVQLANDSKDAIAEQFATLDGDRLPIVLAGKSLHVYFTETHRKDLQAVIKSTGQSETSEDQ
;
A
#
# COMPACT_ATOMS: atom_id res chain seq x y z
N MET A 1 -104.19 -8.82 16.87
CA MET A 1 -103.12 -7.98 16.33
C MET A 1 -102.16 -8.90 15.60
N SER A 2 -102.03 -8.77 14.28
CA SER A 2 -101.12 -9.60 13.49
C SER A 2 -99.66 -9.37 13.91
N PHE A 3 -98.76 -10.30 13.61
CA PHE A 3 -97.33 -10.11 13.92
C PHE A 3 -96.79 -8.81 13.30
N ILE A 4 -97.18 -8.51 12.06
CA ILE A 4 -96.79 -7.26 11.37
C ILE A 4 -97.31 -6.01 12.11
N GLU A 5 -98.54 -6.03 12.61
CA GLU A 5 -99.08 -4.94 13.43
C GLU A 5 -98.30 -4.76 14.74
N GLN A 6 -97.83 -5.85 15.36
CA GLN A 6 -96.98 -5.77 16.56
C GLN A 6 -95.62 -5.13 16.25
N VAL A 7 -94.99 -5.51 15.13
CA VAL A 7 -93.75 -4.88 14.67
C VAL A 7 -93.98 -3.39 14.42
N ARG A 8 -95.06 -3.04 13.70
CA ARG A 8 -95.45 -1.65 13.43
C ARG A 8 -95.60 -0.84 14.71
N ALA A 9 -96.34 -1.34 15.69
CA ALA A 9 -96.57 -0.65 16.95
C ALA A 9 -95.26 -0.35 17.71
N LYS A 10 -94.29 -1.28 17.68
CA LYS A 10 -92.97 -1.03 18.28
C LYS A 10 -92.13 -0.04 17.48
N ARG A 11 -92.27 -0.02 16.16
CA ARG A 11 -91.50 0.87 15.25
C ARG A 11 -92.07 2.28 15.13
N GLN A 12 -93.31 2.52 15.56
CA GLN A 12 -93.96 3.83 15.48
C GLN A 12 -93.10 4.96 16.05
N LYS A 13 -92.59 4.81 17.27
CA LYS A 13 -91.71 5.82 17.91
C LYS A 13 -90.47 6.14 17.10
N LEU A 14 -89.88 5.15 16.42
CA LEU A 14 -88.69 5.36 15.58
C LEU A 14 -89.06 6.08 14.28
N ALA A 15 -90.20 5.74 13.68
CA ALA A 15 -90.70 6.40 12.48
C ALA A 15 -91.02 7.87 12.75
N ASP A 16 -91.66 8.17 13.88
CA ASP A 16 -92.00 9.54 14.27
C ASP A 16 -90.74 10.43 14.35
N VAL A 17 -89.64 9.90 14.91
CA VAL A 17 -88.33 10.59 14.95
C VAL A 17 -87.72 10.78 13.56
N LEU A 18 -87.87 9.82 12.64
CA LEU A 18 -87.30 9.90 11.29
C LEU A 18 -88.03 10.87 10.35
N VAL A 19 -89.28 11.21 10.67
CA VAL A 19 -90.13 12.14 9.91
C VAL A 19 -90.12 13.55 10.53
N ASP A 20 -89.64 13.69 11.76
CA ASP A 20 -89.50 14.98 12.44
C ASP A 20 -88.48 15.90 11.73
N GLU A 21 -88.87 17.14 11.45
CA GLU A 21 -88.02 18.13 10.77
C GLU A 21 -86.75 18.46 11.57
N GLU A 22 -86.80 18.42 12.91
CA GLU A 22 -85.62 18.64 13.79
C GLU A 22 -84.56 17.53 13.65
N TYR A 23 -84.97 16.32 13.26
CA TYR A 23 -84.09 15.15 13.10
C TYR A 23 -83.94 14.70 11.64
N SER A 24 -84.38 15.51 10.68
CA SER A 24 -84.33 15.24 9.23
C SER A 24 -82.94 14.84 8.69
N GLY A 25 -81.87 15.28 9.36
CA GLY A 25 -80.49 14.89 9.06
C GLY A 25 -80.19 13.38 9.20
N LEU A 26 -80.93 12.65 10.05
CA LEU A 26 -80.78 11.20 10.20
C LEU A 26 -81.27 10.43 8.97
N ARG A 27 -82.40 10.87 8.38
CA ARG A 27 -82.92 10.30 7.13
C ARG A 27 -82.00 10.60 5.96
N GLN A 28 -81.55 11.86 5.85
CA GLN A 28 -80.58 12.26 4.83
C GLN A 28 -79.26 11.48 4.97
N PHE A 29 -78.76 11.29 6.18
CA PHE A 29 -77.57 10.47 6.44
C PHE A 29 -77.73 9.02 5.97
N VAL A 30 -78.88 8.38 6.24
CA VAL A 30 -79.14 7.00 5.78
C VAL A 30 -79.24 6.90 4.26
N GLU A 31 -79.77 7.92 3.59
CA GLU A 31 -79.83 8.03 2.13
C GLU A 31 -78.46 8.34 1.50
N GLU A 32 -77.59 9.10 2.19
CA GLU A 32 -76.25 9.52 1.72
C GLU A 32 -75.13 8.50 2.00
N LEU A 33 -75.35 7.50 2.86
CA LEU A 33 -74.37 6.46 3.21
C LEU A 33 -73.87 5.64 2.00
N TYR A 34 -74.55 5.71 0.86
CA TYR A 34 -74.22 4.98 -0.36
C TYR A 34 -74.10 5.94 -1.56
N PRO A 35 -72.94 6.55 -1.79
CA PRO A 35 -72.73 7.51 -2.89
C PRO A 35 -72.71 6.86 -4.29
N ASP A 36 -72.57 5.53 -4.38
CA ASP A 36 -72.54 4.81 -5.66
C ASP A 36 -73.95 4.47 -6.15
N LYS A 37 -74.22 4.88 -7.41
CA LYS A 37 -75.47 4.59 -8.12
C LYS A 37 -75.74 3.09 -8.14
N ALA A 38 -76.95 2.68 -7.76
CA ALA A 38 -77.43 1.30 -7.75
C ALA A 38 -76.65 0.29 -6.86
N HIS A 39 -75.84 0.73 -5.88
CA HIS A 39 -75.12 -0.18 -4.95
C HIS A 39 -76.05 -1.14 -4.18
N PHE A 40 -77.31 -0.74 -3.94
CA PHE A 40 -78.32 -1.56 -3.28
C PHE A 40 -78.58 -2.90 -4.00
N LEU A 41 -78.25 -3.03 -5.30
CA LEU A 41 -78.34 -4.30 -6.02
C LEU A 41 -77.47 -5.37 -5.37
N TYR A 42 -76.25 -5.03 -4.92
CA TYR A 42 -75.36 -5.95 -4.21
C TYR A 42 -75.89 -6.31 -2.82
N GLU A 43 -76.56 -5.38 -2.14
CA GLU A 43 -77.22 -5.65 -0.85
C GLU A 43 -78.39 -6.63 -1.01
N LEU A 44 -79.18 -6.50 -2.09
CA LEU A 44 -80.24 -7.47 -2.42
C LEU A 44 -79.67 -8.86 -2.73
N LEU A 45 -78.57 -8.91 -3.49
CA LEU A 45 -77.86 -10.15 -3.77
C LEU A 45 -77.28 -10.78 -2.50
N GLN A 46 -76.70 -9.98 -1.60
CA GLN A 46 -76.20 -10.47 -0.31
C GLN A 46 -77.34 -11.04 0.55
N ASN A 47 -78.45 -10.34 0.65
CA ASN A 47 -79.62 -10.84 1.40
C ASN A 47 -80.13 -12.17 0.83
N ALA A 48 -80.13 -12.32 -0.49
CA ALA A 48 -80.48 -13.59 -1.13
C ALA A 48 -79.44 -14.68 -0.83
N GLU A 49 -78.14 -14.38 -0.89
CA GLU A 49 -77.05 -15.29 -0.55
C GLU A 49 -77.15 -15.79 0.91
N ASP A 50 -77.42 -14.89 1.86
CA ASP A 50 -77.60 -15.20 3.29
C ASP A 50 -78.82 -16.08 3.57
N THR A 51 -79.80 -16.08 2.67
CA THR A 51 -80.98 -16.98 2.72
C THR A 51 -80.76 -18.31 2.01
N GLY A 52 -79.56 -18.53 1.45
CA GLY A 52 -79.23 -19.74 0.69
C GLY A 52 -79.85 -19.79 -0.71
N ALA A 53 -80.19 -18.64 -1.31
CA ALA A 53 -80.75 -18.60 -2.66
C ALA A 53 -79.75 -19.13 -3.69
N GLY A 54 -80.24 -19.97 -4.61
CA GLY A 54 -79.47 -20.42 -5.77
C GLY A 54 -79.65 -19.52 -6.99
N ILE A 55 -80.86 -18.98 -7.15
CA ILE A 55 -81.30 -18.22 -8.32
C ILE A 55 -81.95 -16.92 -7.88
N VAL A 56 -81.52 -15.83 -8.49
CA VAL A 56 -82.12 -14.50 -8.32
C VAL A 56 -82.52 -13.89 -9.66
N GLN A 57 -83.57 -13.07 -9.64
CA GLN A 57 -84.12 -12.42 -10.83
C GLN A 57 -84.49 -10.97 -10.54
N PHE A 58 -84.00 -10.07 -11.40
CA PHE A 58 -84.41 -8.68 -11.48
C PHE A 58 -85.33 -8.48 -12.68
N ARG A 59 -86.38 -7.69 -12.51
CA ARG A 59 -87.24 -7.21 -13.60
C ARG A 59 -87.43 -5.71 -13.42
N LEU A 60 -86.83 -4.94 -14.32
CA LEU A 60 -86.83 -3.49 -14.30
C LEU A 60 -87.90 -2.95 -15.27
N GLU A 61 -88.87 -2.23 -14.73
CA GLU A 61 -89.93 -1.53 -15.47
C GLU A 61 -89.75 -0.02 -15.33
N LYS A 62 -90.34 0.79 -16.22
CA LYS A 62 -90.17 2.26 -16.23
C LYS A 62 -90.47 2.94 -14.89
N ASN A 63 -91.30 2.34 -14.04
CA ASN A 63 -91.77 2.92 -12.79
C ASN A 63 -91.51 2.04 -11.56
N ARG A 64 -90.78 0.92 -11.69
CA ARG A 64 -90.46 0.05 -10.55
C ARG A 64 -89.35 -0.96 -10.87
N LEU A 65 -88.73 -1.49 -9.82
CA LEU A 65 -87.88 -2.67 -9.87
C LEU A 65 -88.54 -3.83 -9.10
N VAL A 66 -88.62 -5.00 -9.71
CA VAL A 66 -89.01 -6.24 -9.02
C VAL A 66 -87.78 -7.13 -8.86
N PHE A 67 -87.52 -7.58 -7.63
CA PHE A 67 -86.44 -8.51 -7.30
C PHE A 67 -87.01 -9.78 -6.68
N ALA A 68 -86.65 -10.95 -7.19
CA ALA A 68 -87.13 -12.24 -6.68
C ALA A 68 -85.96 -13.21 -6.46
N HIS A 69 -86.06 -14.04 -5.43
CA HIS A 69 -85.09 -15.10 -5.14
C HIS A 69 -85.76 -16.36 -4.58
N ASP A 70 -85.09 -17.50 -4.73
CA ASP A 70 -85.53 -18.85 -4.31
C ASP A 70 -84.98 -19.30 -2.95
N GLY A 71 -84.37 -18.38 -2.20
CA GLY A 71 -83.86 -18.64 -0.85
C GLY A 71 -84.97 -18.88 0.19
N ARG A 72 -84.58 -19.17 1.43
CA ARG A 72 -85.53 -19.45 2.52
C ARG A 72 -86.57 -18.32 2.71
N PRO A 73 -87.82 -18.63 3.09
CA PRO A 73 -88.82 -17.62 3.43
C PRO A 73 -88.41 -16.69 4.58
N PHE A 74 -89.07 -15.53 4.67
CA PHE A 74 -88.88 -14.56 5.75
C PHE A 74 -89.30 -15.13 7.11
N THR A 75 -88.42 -15.04 8.10
CA THR A 75 -88.74 -15.33 9.50
C THR A 75 -89.15 -14.05 10.24
N ASP A 76 -89.73 -14.20 11.42
CA ASP A 76 -90.05 -13.07 12.30
C ASP A 76 -88.82 -12.19 12.58
N ASP A 77 -87.64 -12.81 12.75
CA ASP A 77 -86.37 -12.11 12.98
C ASP A 77 -85.94 -11.30 11.76
N ASP A 78 -86.18 -11.79 10.55
CA ASP A 78 -85.87 -11.04 9.32
C ASP A 78 -86.78 -9.81 9.19
N VAL A 79 -88.06 -9.92 9.58
CA VAL A 79 -88.99 -8.78 9.61
C VAL A 79 -88.54 -7.76 10.65
N TRP A 80 -88.13 -8.19 11.84
CA TRP A 80 -87.57 -7.29 12.86
C TRP A 80 -86.29 -6.60 12.38
N GLY A 81 -85.43 -7.34 11.68
CA GLY A 81 -84.16 -6.87 11.15
C GLY A 81 -84.34 -5.84 10.03
N ILE A 82 -85.10 -6.19 8.99
CA ILE A 82 -85.29 -5.33 7.80
C ILE A 82 -86.05 -4.05 8.12
N THR A 83 -86.85 -4.02 9.19
CA THR A 83 -87.57 -2.83 9.67
C THR A 83 -86.80 -2.02 10.72
N ASN A 84 -85.57 -2.39 11.08
CA ASN A 84 -84.75 -1.65 12.03
C ASN A 84 -83.87 -0.59 11.33
N ILE A 85 -83.38 0.40 12.10
CA ILE A 85 -82.28 1.31 11.73
C ILE A 85 -81.32 1.39 12.92
N GLY A 86 -80.03 1.16 12.70
CA GLY A 86 -79.01 1.20 13.75
C GLY A 86 -78.65 -0.19 14.31
N LYS A 87 -78.06 -0.25 15.52
CA LYS A 87 -77.58 -1.50 16.13
C LYS A 87 -78.70 -2.56 16.11
N GLY A 88 -78.50 -3.60 15.30
CA GLY A 88 -79.46 -4.70 15.11
C GLY A 88 -79.78 -5.43 16.42
N THR A 89 -80.78 -6.30 16.38
CA THR A 89 -81.22 -7.17 17.50
C THR A 89 -80.18 -8.23 17.91
N LYS A 90 -79.05 -8.34 17.20
CA LYS A 90 -77.95 -9.27 17.48
C LYS A 90 -76.89 -8.59 18.35
N ARG A 91 -77.21 -8.37 19.64
CA ARG A 91 -76.30 -7.72 20.60
C ARG A 91 -75.03 -8.53 20.91
N ASP A 92 -75.08 -9.86 20.73
CA ASP A 92 -74.03 -10.79 21.14
C ASP A 92 -73.32 -11.48 19.97
N ASP A 93 -73.58 -11.06 18.73
CA ASP A 93 -73.05 -11.68 17.51
C ASP A 93 -72.18 -10.62 16.80
N GLU A 94 -70.96 -10.38 17.31
CA GLU A 94 -69.99 -9.45 16.70
C GLU A 94 -69.56 -9.89 15.28
N ASP A 95 -69.88 -11.13 14.92
CA ASP A 95 -69.34 -11.90 13.79
C ASP A 95 -70.21 -11.90 12.51
N LYS A 96 -71.25 -11.05 12.43
CA LYS A 96 -72.07 -10.93 11.20
C LYS A 96 -71.84 -9.63 10.46
N ILE A 97 -71.42 -9.75 9.20
CA ILE A 97 -71.46 -8.69 8.18
C ILE A 97 -72.90 -8.17 8.14
N GLY A 98 -73.11 -6.86 8.37
CA GLY A 98 -74.44 -6.25 8.43
C GLY A 98 -74.86 -5.63 9.78
N ARG A 99 -73.91 -5.39 10.71
CA ARG A 99 -74.10 -4.82 12.07
C ARG A 99 -75.06 -3.62 12.18
N PHE A 100 -75.26 -2.85 11.12
CA PHE A 100 -76.04 -1.61 11.14
C PHE A 100 -77.46 -1.73 10.57
N GLY A 101 -77.84 -2.85 9.94
CA GLY A 101 -79.17 -2.98 9.31
C GLY A 101 -79.49 -1.90 8.25
N VAL A 102 -78.45 -1.20 7.76
CA VAL A 102 -78.56 -0.07 6.82
C VAL A 102 -78.49 -0.49 5.36
N GLY A 103 -77.97 -1.67 5.03
CA GLY A 103 -77.79 -2.14 3.64
C GLY A 103 -79.07 -2.15 2.83
N PHE A 104 -80.15 -2.73 3.36
CA PHE A 104 -81.46 -2.69 2.72
C PHE A 104 -82.01 -1.26 2.60
N LYS A 105 -81.62 -0.33 3.48
CA LYS A 105 -82.17 1.03 3.48
C LYS A 105 -81.76 1.84 2.25
N ALA A 106 -80.70 1.44 1.55
CA ALA A 106 -80.31 2.02 0.27
C ALA A 106 -81.42 1.96 -0.81
N VAL A 107 -82.37 1.01 -0.71
CA VAL A 107 -83.52 0.94 -1.64
C VAL A 107 -84.43 2.16 -1.54
N PHE A 108 -84.43 2.86 -0.39
CA PHE A 108 -85.28 4.03 -0.18
C PHE A 108 -84.84 5.26 -0.96
N ALA A 109 -83.60 5.27 -1.48
CA ALA A 109 -83.19 6.26 -2.50
C ALA A 109 -83.98 6.15 -3.82
N TYR A 110 -84.68 5.03 -4.02
CA TYR A 110 -85.49 4.75 -5.21
C TYR A 110 -86.98 4.54 -4.89
N SER A 111 -87.32 4.01 -3.71
CA SER A 111 -88.70 3.66 -3.33
C SER A 111 -89.07 4.01 -1.89
N GLU A 112 -90.15 4.77 -1.71
CA GLU A 112 -90.73 5.09 -0.39
C GLU A 112 -91.57 3.94 0.19
N THR A 113 -92.04 3.04 -0.67
CA THR A 113 -92.98 1.98 -0.28
C THR A 113 -92.60 0.61 -0.82
N PRO A 114 -91.40 0.08 -0.49
CA PRO A 114 -91.02 -1.27 -0.88
C PRO A 114 -92.02 -2.30 -0.34
N SER A 115 -92.49 -3.18 -1.22
CA SER A 115 -93.42 -4.26 -0.89
C SER A 115 -92.73 -5.62 -0.97
N ILE A 116 -92.94 -6.46 0.04
CA ILE A 116 -92.30 -7.77 0.17
C ILE A 116 -93.40 -8.83 0.25
N TRP A 117 -93.29 -9.84 -0.62
CA TRP A 117 -94.08 -11.07 -0.56
C TRP A 117 -93.13 -12.24 -0.34
N SER A 118 -93.37 -13.00 0.72
CA SER A 118 -92.67 -14.24 1.03
C SER A 118 -93.73 -15.27 1.43
N PRO A 119 -93.47 -16.58 1.29
CA PRO A 119 -94.45 -17.61 1.67
C PRO A 119 -95.01 -17.48 3.09
N THR A 120 -94.25 -16.90 4.01
CA THR A 120 -94.58 -16.71 5.43
C THR A 120 -95.08 -15.31 5.78
N HIS A 121 -94.56 -14.26 5.13
CA HIS A 121 -94.83 -12.86 5.49
C HIS A 121 -95.06 -12.00 4.25
N ASN A 122 -96.10 -11.16 4.29
CA ASN A 122 -96.46 -10.24 3.21
C ASN A 122 -96.70 -8.84 3.79
N PHE A 123 -95.80 -7.91 3.51
CA PHE A 123 -95.89 -6.56 4.06
C PHE A 123 -95.21 -5.53 3.15
N LYS A 124 -95.66 -4.28 3.23
CA LYS A 124 -94.97 -3.12 2.68
C LYS A 124 -94.31 -2.33 3.80
N ILE A 125 -93.15 -1.75 3.56
CA ILE A 125 -92.49 -0.84 4.52
C ILE A 125 -92.76 0.59 4.06
N CYS A 126 -93.18 1.46 4.97
CA CYS A 126 -93.34 2.89 4.78
C CYS A 126 -92.46 3.64 5.78
N ASP A 127 -92.14 4.90 5.52
CA ASP A 127 -91.38 5.76 6.44
C ASP A 127 -90.08 5.10 6.94
N LEU A 128 -89.38 4.42 6.03
CA LEU A 128 -88.16 3.62 6.24
C LEU A 128 -88.30 2.36 7.13
N VAL A 129 -89.20 2.37 8.12
CA VAL A 129 -89.23 1.36 9.21
C VAL A 129 -90.61 0.80 9.54
N LEU A 130 -91.71 1.36 9.03
CA LEU A 130 -93.06 0.95 9.39
C LEU A 130 -93.61 -0.14 8.46
N PRO A 131 -93.74 -1.40 8.91
CA PRO A 131 -94.38 -2.40 8.10
C PRO A 131 -95.91 -2.23 8.13
N THR A 132 -96.56 -2.55 7.02
CA THR A 132 -98.02 -2.63 6.87
C THR A 132 -98.33 -3.93 6.15
N GLU A 133 -99.24 -4.73 6.67
CA GLU A 133 -99.63 -5.99 6.04
C GLU A 133 -100.27 -5.74 4.66
N ILE A 134 -99.94 -6.58 3.69
CA ILE A 134 -100.49 -6.52 2.32
C ILE A 134 -101.06 -7.88 1.92
N LYS A 135 -101.96 -7.88 0.94
CA LYS A 135 -102.55 -9.12 0.44
C LYS A 135 -101.45 -10.02 -0.18
N PRO A 136 -101.46 -11.34 0.09
CA PRO A 136 -100.57 -12.29 -0.57
C PRO A 136 -100.70 -12.22 -2.10
N ARG A 137 -99.60 -12.44 -2.82
CA ARG A 137 -99.63 -12.74 -4.26
C ARG A 137 -100.20 -14.16 -4.47
N THR A 138 -100.75 -14.43 -5.65
CA THR A 138 -101.31 -15.75 -6.00
C THR A 138 -100.37 -16.89 -5.63
N ALA A 139 -100.91 -17.92 -4.96
CA ALA A 139 -100.21 -18.96 -4.18
C ALA A 139 -99.32 -19.96 -4.97
N LYS A 140 -98.78 -19.59 -6.15
CA LYS A 140 -97.91 -20.47 -6.96
C LYS A 140 -96.41 -20.16 -6.87
N ASP A 141 -96.00 -19.05 -6.28
CA ASP A 141 -94.59 -18.71 -6.13
C ASP A 141 -94.10 -19.00 -4.71
N ASN A 142 -93.22 -20.00 -4.59
CA ASN A 142 -92.42 -20.26 -3.37
C ASN A 142 -91.25 -19.27 -3.21
N ALA A 143 -91.13 -18.29 -4.11
CA ALA A 143 -90.07 -17.29 -4.10
C ALA A 143 -90.38 -16.14 -3.14
N THR A 144 -89.34 -15.52 -2.62
CA THR A 144 -89.46 -14.21 -1.95
C THR A 144 -89.30 -13.12 -3.01
N VAL A 145 -90.27 -12.20 -3.07
CA VAL A 145 -90.37 -11.14 -4.08
C VAL A 145 -90.46 -9.78 -3.42
N PHE A 146 -89.61 -8.86 -3.87
CA PHE A 146 -89.59 -7.45 -3.53
C PHE A 146 -90.08 -6.64 -4.74
N ASP A 147 -90.95 -5.66 -4.51
CA ASP A 147 -91.40 -4.66 -5.49
C ASP A 147 -91.05 -3.27 -4.97
N PHE A 148 -90.24 -2.55 -5.74
CA PHE A 148 -89.72 -1.22 -5.44
C PHE A 148 -90.31 -0.21 -6.42
N PRO A 149 -91.49 0.38 -6.16
CA PRO A 149 -92.02 1.45 -6.98
C PRO A 149 -91.13 2.70 -6.93
N PHE A 150 -90.89 3.34 -8.08
CA PHE A 150 -90.08 4.56 -8.20
C PHE A 150 -90.90 5.80 -7.79
N ASN A 151 -91.19 5.89 -6.50
CA ASN A 151 -92.05 6.92 -5.91
C ASN A 151 -91.32 7.82 -4.90
N ASN A 152 -89.98 7.80 -4.85
CA ASN A 152 -89.23 8.77 -4.07
C ASN A 152 -89.26 10.15 -4.76
N PRO A 153 -89.77 11.22 -4.10
CA PRO A 153 -89.88 12.54 -4.72
C PRO A 153 -88.53 13.20 -5.03
N LYS A 154 -87.43 12.76 -4.41
CA LYS A 154 -86.07 13.29 -4.63
C LYS A 154 -85.41 12.74 -5.90
N LYS A 155 -85.95 11.69 -6.51
CA LYS A 155 -85.38 11.04 -7.71
C LYS A 155 -86.48 10.71 -8.72
N SER A 156 -86.36 11.20 -9.96
CA SER A 156 -87.35 10.91 -11.00
C SER A 156 -87.33 9.42 -11.36
N ALA A 157 -88.48 8.87 -11.77
CA ALA A 157 -88.59 7.48 -12.18
C ALA A 157 -87.68 7.13 -13.39
N GLU A 158 -87.45 8.10 -14.28
CA GLU A 158 -86.52 7.95 -15.41
C GLU A 158 -85.07 7.84 -14.94
N ALA A 159 -84.61 8.73 -14.04
CA ALA A 159 -83.27 8.64 -13.48
C ALA A 159 -83.06 7.35 -12.67
N ALA A 160 -84.08 6.94 -11.89
CA ALA A 160 -84.06 5.66 -11.17
C ALA A 160 -83.93 4.47 -12.13
N PHE A 161 -84.70 4.47 -13.22
CA PHE A 161 -84.64 3.44 -14.26
C PHE A 161 -83.27 3.37 -14.92
N ASP A 162 -82.73 4.51 -15.37
CA ASP A 162 -81.45 4.56 -16.07
C ASP A 162 -80.28 4.10 -15.18
N GLU A 163 -80.24 4.56 -13.93
CA GLU A 163 -79.21 4.14 -12.97
C GLU A 163 -79.25 2.63 -12.69
N ILE A 164 -80.44 2.05 -12.50
CA ILE A 164 -80.59 0.62 -12.24
C ILE A 164 -80.31 -0.20 -13.50
N ALA A 165 -80.71 0.29 -14.67
CA ALA A 165 -80.42 -0.35 -15.95
C ALA A 165 -78.91 -0.43 -16.19
N GLU A 166 -78.20 0.67 -15.97
CA GLU A 166 -76.74 0.74 -16.03
C GLU A 166 -76.11 -0.24 -15.03
N GLY A 167 -76.56 -0.21 -13.77
CA GLY A 167 -76.09 -1.12 -12.71
C GLY A 167 -76.24 -2.60 -13.09
N LEU A 168 -77.42 -3.02 -13.53
CA LEU A 168 -77.68 -4.42 -13.94
C LEU A 168 -76.85 -4.84 -15.16
N GLN A 169 -76.69 -3.95 -16.15
CA GLN A 169 -75.87 -4.22 -17.33
C GLN A 169 -74.37 -4.27 -17.00
N SER A 170 -73.92 -3.53 -15.99
CA SER A 170 -72.52 -3.47 -15.56
C SER A 170 -72.03 -4.70 -14.77
N LEU A 171 -72.95 -5.54 -14.25
CA LEU A 171 -72.58 -6.73 -13.46
C LEU A 171 -71.59 -7.62 -14.23
N SER A 172 -70.43 -7.90 -13.61
CA SER A 172 -69.35 -8.68 -14.22
C SER A 172 -69.38 -10.16 -13.83
N GLU A 173 -68.60 -10.97 -14.54
CA GLU A 173 -68.38 -12.39 -14.29
C GLU A 173 -67.72 -12.65 -12.92
N GLU A 174 -67.04 -11.65 -12.36
CA GLU A 174 -66.37 -11.75 -11.07
C GLU A 174 -67.35 -11.86 -9.89
N LEU A 175 -68.59 -11.41 -10.08
CA LEU A 175 -69.62 -11.33 -9.04
C LEU A 175 -69.92 -12.68 -8.39
N LEU A 176 -69.91 -13.76 -9.17
CA LEU A 176 -70.30 -15.10 -8.69
C LEU A 176 -69.12 -15.93 -8.16
N ILE A 177 -67.87 -15.44 -8.26
CA ILE A 177 -66.68 -16.24 -7.92
C ILE A 177 -66.74 -16.71 -6.47
N PHE A 178 -67.03 -15.82 -5.52
CA PHE A 178 -66.89 -16.10 -4.09
C PHE A 178 -68.20 -16.45 -3.38
N LEU A 179 -69.34 -16.35 -4.07
CA LEU A 179 -70.63 -16.75 -3.50
C LEU A 179 -70.64 -18.26 -3.24
N SER A 180 -71.37 -18.68 -2.22
CA SER A 180 -71.55 -20.09 -1.86
C SER A 180 -72.79 -20.67 -2.54
N HIS A 181 -73.91 -19.93 -2.55
CA HIS A 181 -75.22 -20.43 -2.95
C HIS A 181 -75.67 -19.91 -4.31
N ILE A 182 -75.62 -18.59 -4.54
CA ILE A 182 -76.07 -17.99 -5.79
C ILE A 182 -75.13 -18.42 -6.91
N HIS A 183 -75.69 -19.17 -7.85
CA HIS A 183 -75.00 -19.61 -9.07
C HIS A 183 -75.67 -19.03 -10.32
N ARG A 184 -76.79 -18.31 -10.18
CA ARG A 184 -77.48 -17.68 -11.31
C ARG A 184 -78.14 -16.35 -10.93
N VAL A 185 -77.80 -15.30 -11.66
CA VAL A 185 -78.43 -13.97 -11.61
C VAL A 185 -79.08 -13.71 -12.96
N ARG A 186 -80.34 -13.29 -12.99
CA ARG A 186 -81.03 -12.90 -14.24
C ARG A 186 -81.54 -11.47 -14.11
N TRP A 187 -81.56 -10.74 -15.22
CA TRP A 187 -82.25 -9.46 -15.31
C TRP A 187 -83.05 -9.35 -16.60
N GLU A 188 -84.21 -8.72 -16.50
CA GLU A 188 -85.08 -8.35 -17.62
C GLU A 188 -85.32 -6.84 -17.54
N ILE A 189 -84.90 -6.08 -18.55
CA ILE A 189 -85.22 -4.66 -18.66
C ILE A 189 -86.36 -4.52 -19.66
N VAL A 190 -87.55 -4.10 -19.20
CA VAL A 190 -88.74 -4.03 -20.05
C VAL A 190 -88.55 -2.99 -21.16
N GLY A 191 -88.62 -3.44 -22.41
CA GLY A 191 -88.32 -2.62 -23.59
C GLY A 191 -86.82 -2.51 -23.92
N GLY A 192 -85.96 -3.17 -23.15
CA GLY A 192 -84.51 -3.24 -23.37
C GLY A 192 -84.01 -4.69 -23.49
N ALA A 193 -82.76 -4.94 -23.11
CA ALA A 193 -82.13 -6.26 -23.19
C ALA A 193 -82.38 -7.09 -21.92
N GLU A 194 -82.63 -8.39 -22.10
CA GLU A 194 -82.52 -9.38 -21.04
C GLU A 194 -81.09 -9.91 -20.93
N GLY A 195 -80.68 -10.29 -19.71
CA GLY A 195 -79.38 -10.89 -19.49
C GLY A 195 -79.27 -11.67 -18.19
N GLY A 196 -78.07 -12.17 -17.91
CA GLY A 196 -77.79 -12.91 -16.70
C GLY A 196 -76.35 -13.37 -16.56
N LEU A 197 -75.98 -13.70 -15.34
CA LEU A 197 -74.75 -14.39 -14.98
C LEU A 197 -75.07 -15.82 -14.59
N LYS A 198 -74.24 -16.78 -15.03
CA LYS A 198 -74.33 -18.18 -14.62
C LYS A 198 -72.94 -18.68 -14.24
N ARG A 199 -72.81 -19.19 -13.02
CA ARG A 199 -71.63 -19.93 -12.57
C ARG A 199 -71.78 -21.42 -12.86
N ILE A 200 -70.69 -22.05 -13.25
CA ILE A 200 -70.54 -23.48 -13.45
C ILE A 200 -69.33 -23.91 -12.61
N ASP A 201 -69.58 -24.68 -11.55
CA ASP A 201 -68.53 -25.26 -10.71
C ASP A 201 -68.10 -26.61 -11.31
N ARG A 202 -66.82 -26.74 -11.70
CA ARG A 202 -66.20 -27.97 -12.21
C ARG A 202 -65.13 -28.46 -11.21
N PRO A 203 -65.39 -29.55 -10.46
CA PRO A 203 -64.44 -30.06 -9.48
C PRO A 203 -63.07 -30.40 -10.08
N PRO A 204 -61.95 -30.29 -9.32
CA PRO A 204 -61.92 -29.96 -7.89
C PRO A 204 -61.95 -28.45 -7.57
N HIS A 205 -61.50 -27.57 -8.49
CA HIS A 205 -61.32 -26.14 -8.19
C HIS A 205 -61.70 -25.17 -9.32
N LEU A 206 -62.13 -25.67 -10.48
CA LEU A 206 -62.39 -24.85 -11.65
C LEU A 206 -63.78 -24.22 -11.57
N ILE A 207 -63.86 -22.92 -11.81
CA ILE A 207 -65.10 -22.17 -11.88
C ILE A 207 -65.15 -21.41 -13.18
N GLU A 208 -66.26 -21.55 -13.90
CA GLU A 208 -66.55 -20.77 -15.10
C GLU A 208 -67.76 -19.88 -14.81
N VAL A 209 -67.65 -18.57 -15.10
CA VAL A 209 -68.77 -17.64 -15.02
C VAL A 209 -69.05 -17.09 -16.40
N GLN A 210 -70.29 -17.23 -16.85
CA GLN A 210 -70.76 -16.78 -18.16
C GLN A 210 -71.72 -15.62 -18.01
N LYS A 211 -71.46 -14.52 -18.73
CA LYS A 211 -72.40 -13.43 -18.93
C LYS A 211 -73.17 -13.62 -20.22
N LYS A 212 -74.49 -13.71 -20.13
CA LYS A 212 -75.39 -13.87 -21.27
C LYS A 212 -76.26 -12.63 -21.44
N VAL A 213 -76.40 -12.13 -22.66
CA VAL A 213 -77.29 -11.01 -23.01
C VAL A 213 -78.03 -11.38 -24.30
N GLY A 214 -79.36 -11.27 -24.31
CA GLY A 214 -80.20 -11.67 -25.46
C GLY A 214 -79.99 -13.13 -25.90
N GLY A 215 -79.80 -14.04 -24.94
CA GLY A 215 -79.56 -15.47 -25.18
C GLY A 215 -78.15 -15.85 -25.65
N LYS A 216 -77.28 -14.89 -26.01
CA LYS A 216 -75.90 -15.13 -26.43
C LYS A 216 -74.92 -14.97 -25.28
N VAL A 217 -73.87 -15.79 -25.24
CA VAL A 217 -72.74 -15.61 -24.32
C VAL A 217 -71.92 -14.42 -24.80
N LEU A 218 -71.90 -13.33 -24.03
CA LEU A 218 -71.13 -12.14 -24.34
C LEU A 218 -69.69 -12.27 -23.84
N ALA A 219 -69.52 -12.91 -22.68
CA ALA A 219 -68.24 -13.13 -22.04
C ALA A 219 -68.27 -14.37 -21.14
N SER A 220 -67.10 -14.98 -20.97
CA SER A 220 -66.88 -16.15 -20.14
C SER A 220 -65.51 -16.05 -19.49
N SER A 221 -65.46 -16.19 -18.17
CA SER A 221 -64.23 -16.11 -17.38
C SER A 221 -64.04 -17.36 -16.54
N SER A 222 -62.82 -17.87 -16.51
CA SER A 222 -62.46 -19.10 -15.80
C SER A 222 -61.49 -18.79 -14.67
N PHE A 223 -61.67 -19.46 -13.53
CA PHE A 223 -60.87 -19.26 -12.32
C PHE A 223 -60.58 -20.57 -11.61
N LEU A 224 -59.40 -20.67 -10.98
CA LEU A 224 -59.15 -21.68 -9.93
C LEU A 224 -59.47 -21.08 -8.58
N ARG A 225 -60.52 -21.56 -7.92
CA ARG A 225 -60.92 -21.12 -6.59
C ARG A 225 -60.60 -22.17 -5.53
N PHE A 226 -59.87 -21.74 -4.52
CA PHE A 226 -59.59 -22.51 -3.31
C PHE A 226 -60.31 -21.84 -2.14
N LYS A 227 -60.94 -22.64 -1.28
CA LYS A 227 -61.70 -22.15 -0.13
C LYS A 227 -61.42 -22.97 1.12
N LYS A 228 -61.49 -22.32 2.29
CA LYS A 228 -61.39 -22.94 3.61
C LYS A 228 -62.41 -22.28 4.54
N SER A 229 -63.05 -23.07 5.40
CA SER A 229 -63.98 -22.53 6.39
C SER A 229 -63.27 -21.61 7.38
N VAL A 230 -63.92 -20.52 7.78
CA VAL A 230 -63.37 -19.59 8.76
C VAL A 230 -63.33 -20.26 10.14
N ASP A 231 -62.23 -20.07 10.87
CA ASP A 231 -62.07 -20.64 12.20
C ASP A 231 -63.13 -20.07 13.16
N GLY A 232 -63.90 -20.95 13.79
CA GLY A 232 -65.05 -20.56 14.63
C GLY A 232 -66.34 -20.23 13.87
N LEU A 233 -66.30 -20.04 12.54
CA LEU A 233 -67.45 -19.67 11.71
C LEU A 233 -67.57 -20.60 10.48
N PRO A 234 -68.05 -21.85 10.66
CA PRO A 234 -68.00 -22.88 9.61
C PRO A 234 -68.89 -22.58 8.39
N SER A 235 -69.88 -21.69 8.54
CA SER A 235 -70.75 -21.25 7.44
C SER A 235 -70.10 -20.18 6.54
N GLN A 236 -68.96 -19.63 6.94
CA GLN A 236 -68.23 -18.60 6.19
C GLN A 236 -66.90 -19.18 5.70
N ASN A 237 -66.36 -18.62 4.61
CA ASN A 237 -65.11 -19.11 4.02
C ASN A 237 -64.13 -17.97 3.76
N VAL A 238 -62.84 -18.25 3.97
CA VAL A 238 -61.76 -17.55 3.27
C VAL A 238 -61.54 -18.22 1.92
N SER A 239 -61.18 -17.46 0.90
CA SER A 239 -60.96 -17.97 -0.45
C SER A 239 -59.92 -17.17 -1.22
N VAL A 240 -59.21 -17.87 -2.09
CA VAL A 240 -58.33 -17.27 -3.10
C VAL A 240 -58.74 -17.77 -4.48
N ALA A 241 -58.70 -16.90 -5.48
CA ALA A 241 -59.03 -17.27 -6.85
C ALA A 241 -58.00 -16.75 -7.85
N PHE A 242 -57.50 -17.65 -8.70
CA PHE A 242 -56.55 -17.35 -9.75
C PHE A 242 -57.24 -17.32 -11.12
N PRO A 243 -57.16 -16.22 -11.87
CA PRO A 243 -57.70 -16.15 -13.23
C PRO A 243 -57.00 -17.15 -14.17
N LEU A 244 -57.78 -17.73 -15.06
CA LEU A 244 -57.31 -18.66 -16.10
C LEU A 244 -57.55 -18.09 -17.48
N GLU A 245 -56.60 -18.35 -18.37
CA GLU A 245 -56.72 -18.07 -19.80
C GLU A 245 -56.60 -19.39 -20.57
N ALA A 246 -57.50 -19.62 -21.52
CA ALA A 246 -57.42 -20.78 -22.39
C ALA A 246 -56.20 -20.66 -23.32
N LYS A 247 -55.40 -21.73 -23.41
CA LYS A 247 -54.25 -21.80 -24.33
C LYS A 247 -54.68 -21.82 -25.79
N ASP A 248 -55.83 -22.43 -26.06
CA ASP A 248 -56.49 -22.48 -27.36
C ASP A 248 -57.97 -22.12 -27.17
N SER A 249 -58.39 -20.97 -27.71
CA SER A 249 -59.76 -20.47 -27.59
C SER A 249 -60.77 -21.25 -28.41
N GLU A 250 -60.33 -22.06 -29.38
CA GLU A 250 -61.22 -22.83 -30.27
C GLU A 250 -61.48 -24.25 -29.76
N LYS A 251 -60.67 -24.74 -28.82
CA LYS A 251 -60.82 -26.09 -28.26
C LYS A 251 -61.77 -26.09 -27.04
N PRO A 252 -62.98 -26.68 -27.13
CA PRO A 252 -63.85 -26.79 -25.96
C PRO A 252 -63.25 -27.74 -24.93
N LEU A 253 -63.34 -27.36 -23.65
CA LEU A 253 -62.90 -28.19 -22.52
C LEU A 253 -63.70 -29.50 -22.47
N GLN A 254 -63.02 -30.64 -22.63
CA GLN A 254 -63.60 -31.96 -22.35
C GLN A 254 -63.42 -32.33 -20.88
N GLU A 255 -64.33 -33.12 -20.31
CA GLU A 255 -64.26 -33.53 -18.89
C GLU A 255 -63.00 -34.34 -18.55
N SER A 256 -62.39 -35.01 -19.53
CA SER A 256 -61.16 -35.80 -19.36
C SER A 256 -59.87 -34.99 -19.52
N ASP A 257 -59.93 -33.75 -20.02
CA ASP A 257 -58.72 -32.98 -20.30
C ASP A 257 -58.09 -32.49 -18.98
N PRO A 258 -56.77 -32.71 -18.76
CA PRO A 258 -56.07 -32.07 -17.65
C PRO A 258 -56.17 -30.55 -17.74
N ILE A 259 -56.47 -29.88 -16.62
CA ILE A 259 -56.62 -28.42 -16.57
C ILE A 259 -55.37 -27.73 -17.12
N SER A 260 -54.18 -28.26 -16.83
CA SER A 260 -52.89 -27.74 -17.33
C SER A 260 -52.73 -27.77 -18.84
N ASP A 261 -53.46 -28.64 -19.56
CA ASP A 261 -53.33 -28.76 -21.01
C ASP A 261 -54.20 -27.72 -21.72
N VAL A 262 -55.29 -27.30 -21.08
CA VAL A 262 -56.27 -26.36 -21.64
C VAL A 262 -56.04 -24.94 -21.17
N PHE A 263 -55.65 -24.74 -19.91
CA PHE A 263 -55.53 -23.43 -19.29
C PHE A 263 -54.10 -23.11 -18.86
N ARG A 264 -53.79 -21.81 -18.80
CA ARG A 264 -52.68 -21.24 -18.05
C ARG A 264 -53.22 -20.26 -17.02
N VAL A 265 -52.52 -20.11 -15.90
CA VAL A 265 -52.87 -19.12 -14.88
C VAL A 265 -52.31 -17.76 -15.29
N VAL A 266 -53.13 -16.72 -15.21
CA VAL A 266 -52.74 -15.35 -15.56
C VAL A 266 -52.92 -14.40 -14.37
N PRO A 267 -52.20 -13.26 -14.35
CA PRO A 267 -52.34 -12.28 -13.27
C PRO A 267 -53.73 -11.64 -13.25
N GLY A 268 -54.32 -11.51 -12.07
CA GLY A 268 -55.48 -10.65 -11.84
C GLY A 268 -55.08 -9.18 -11.96
N ALA A 269 -55.62 -8.48 -12.94
CA ALA A 269 -55.32 -7.08 -13.22
C ALA A 269 -56.62 -6.27 -13.38
N PRO A 270 -57.12 -5.62 -12.31
CA PRO A 270 -56.59 -5.58 -10.94
C PRO A 270 -56.94 -6.83 -10.12
N ALA A 271 -56.11 -7.18 -9.15
CA ALA A 271 -56.41 -8.22 -8.17
C ALA A 271 -57.45 -7.72 -7.17
N ARG A 272 -58.63 -8.35 -7.18
CA ARG A 272 -59.77 -7.93 -6.35
C ARG A 272 -59.68 -8.47 -4.92
N VAL A 273 -60.11 -7.63 -3.97
CA VAL A 273 -60.41 -8.03 -2.59
C VAL A 273 -61.92 -7.98 -2.43
N SER A 274 -62.52 -9.07 -1.97
CA SER A 274 -63.98 -9.20 -1.91
C SER A 274 -64.50 -9.53 -0.51
N VAL A 275 -65.65 -8.97 -0.17
CA VAL A 275 -66.52 -9.40 0.95
C VAL A 275 -67.83 -9.86 0.33
N TYR A 276 -67.84 -11.10 -0.16
CA TYR A 276 -68.76 -11.67 -1.16
C TYR A 276 -68.64 -10.99 -2.53
N PHE A 277 -68.70 -9.66 -2.56
CA PHE A 277 -68.55 -8.83 -3.74
C PHE A 277 -67.26 -7.99 -3.67
N PRO A 278 -66.70 -7.54 -4.81
CA PRO A 278 -65.49 -6.72 -4.84
C PRO A 278 -65.62 -5.41 -4.06
N ALA A 279 -64.63 -5.12 -3.22
CA ALA A 279 -64.43 -3.80 -2.64
C ALA A 279 -63.64 -2.94 -3.64
N GLU A 280 -64.34 -2.19 -4.50
CA GLU A 280 -63.77 -1.54 -5.71
C GLU A 280 -62.58 -0.60 -5.46
N LYS A 281 -62.45 -0.02 -4.27
CA LYS A 281 -61.35 0.88 -3.90
C LYS A 281 -60.23 0.19 -3.10
N GLU A 282 -60.37 -1.10 -2.77
CA GLU A 282 -59.33 -1.85 -2.08
C GLU A 282 -58.25 -2.34 -3.05
N VAL A 283 -56.98 -2.10 -2.71
CA VAL A 283 -55.82 -2.56 -3.49
C VAL A 283 -54.94 -3.43 -2.61
N SER A 284 -54.88 -4.74 -2.90
CA SER A 284 -54.07 -5.68 -2.13
C SER A 284 -52.60 -5.70 -2.52
N GLY A 285 -52.25 -5.20 -3.71
CA GLY A 285 -50.92 -5.39 -4.30
C GLY A 285 -50.60 -6.86 -4.65
N LEU A 286 -51.53 -7.79 -4.40
CA LEU A 286 -51.46 -9.16 -4.86
C LEU A 286 -51.82 -9.23 -6.34
N ARG A 287 -51.70 -10.42 -6.93
CA ARG A 287 -51.91 -10.65 -8.38
C ARG A 287 -52.91 -11.78 -8.65
N PHE A 288 -53.69 -12.10 -7.62
CA PHE A 288 -54.81 -13.04 -7.62
C PHE A 288 -55.89 -12.50 -6.68
N HIS A 289 -57.13 -12.95 -6.85
CA HIS A 289 -58.26 -12.45 -6.09
C HIS A 289 -58.31 -13.08 -4.70
N VAL A 290 -58.71 -12.31 -3.70
CA VAL A 290 -58.86 -12.79 -2.32
C VAL A 290 -60.23 -12.43 -1.78
N HIS A 291 -60.79 -13.32 -0.97
CA HIS A 291 -62.04 -13.13 -0.29
C HIS A 291 -61.95 -13.64 1.14
N ALA A 292 -62.50 -12.87 2.06
CA ALA A 292 -62.82 -13.30 3.41
C ALA A 292 -64.02 -12.49 3.89
N PRO A 293 -64.68 -12.89 4.98
CA PRO A 293 -65.73 -12.08 5.60
C PRO A 293 -65.15 -10.90 6.39
N PHE A 294 -64.36 -10.06 5.72
CA PHE A 294 -63.77 -8.89 6.34
C PHE A 294 -64.84 -7.91 6.82
N VAL A 295 -64.53 -7.14 7.85
CA VAL A 295 -65.27 -5.95 8.24
C VAL A 295 -65.00 -4.85 7.19
N PRO A 296 -65.99 -4.45 6.38
CA PRO A 296 -65.81 -3.40 5.39
C PRO A 296 -65.93 -2.00 6.01
N GLU A 297 -65.53 -0.97 5.28
CA GLU A 297 -65.90 0.42 5.58
C GLU A 297 -67.42 0.64 5.42
N LEU A 298 -67.94 1.76 5.95
CA LEU A 298 -69.38 2.09 5.84
C LEU A 298 -69.89 2.12 4.39
N SER A 299 -69.06 2.62 3.47
CA SER A 299 -69.34 2.65 2.03
C SER A 299 -69.19 1.29 1.34
N ARG A 300 -68.61 0.29 2.02
CA ARG A 300 -68.16 -1.00 1.47
C ARG A 300 -67.14 -0.95 0.34
N ALA A 301 -66.64 0.24 -0.01
CA ALA A 301 -65.69 0.39 -1.11
C ALA A 301 -64.28 -0.14 -0.77
N SER A 302 -63.95 -0.29 0.51
CA SER A 302 -62.65 -0.77 1.01
C SER A 302 -62.81 -1.56 2.32
N ILE A 303 -61.74 -2.22 2.75
CA ILE A 303 -61.69 -3.01 3.98
C ILE A 303 -61.24 -2.15 5.14
N LYS A 304 -62.02 -2.14 6.23
CA LYS A 304 -61.73 -1.36 7.43
C LYS A 304 -60.44 -1.85 8.09
N ASP A 305 -59.60 -0.91 8.51
CA ASP A 305 -58.44 -1.22 9.35
C ASP A 305 -58.89 -1.46 10.80
N THR A 306 -58.97 -2.74 11.19
CA THR A 306 -59.47 -3.18 12.49
C THR A 306 -58.87 -4.53 12.88
N PRO A 307 -58.49 -4.75 14.15
CA PRO A 307 -57.89 -6.01 14.60
C PRO A 307 -58.76 -7.26 14.35
N ALA A 308 -60.07 -7.08 14.22
CA ALA A 308 -60.99 -8.17 13.86
C ALA A 308 -60.70 -8.82 12.50
N ASN A 309 -60.03 -8.10 11.58
CA ASN A 309 -59.65 -8.63 10.27
C ASN A 309 -58.32 -9.40 10.29
N ASP A 310 -57.47 -9.21 11.32
CA ASP A 310 -56.13 -9.80 11.38
C ASP A 310 -56.17 -11.34 11.32
N PRO A 311 -57.05 -12.06 12.05
CA PRO A 311 -57.15 -13.51 11.95
C PRO A 311 -57.50 -13.99 10.54
N LEU A 312 -58.31 -13.24 9.79
CA LEU A 312 -58.69 -13.59 8.42
C LEU A 312 -57.51 -13.47 7.45
N PHE A 313 -56.68 -12.42 7.59
CA PHE A 313 -55.45 -12.29 6.80
C PHE A 313 -54.45 -13.40 7.13
N GLN A 314 -54.33 -13.76 8.41
CA GLN A 314 -53.48 -14.88 8.83
C GLN A 314 -53.99 -16.22 8.31
N GLN A 315 -55.30 -16.44 8.29
CA GLN A 315 -55.88 -17.67 7.76
C GLN A 315 -55.71 -17.77 6.22
N LEU A 316 -55.87 -16.66 5.51
CA LEU A 316 -55.53 -16.57 4.08
C LEU A 316 -54.05 -16.87 3.81
N ALA A 317 -53.14 -16.37 4.65
CA ALA A 317 -51.72 -16.67 4.55
C ALA A 317 -51.44 -18.15 4.81
N GLY A 318 -52.01 -18.70 5.89
CA GLY A 318 -51.82 -20.08 6.31
C GLY A 318 -52.37 -21.13 5.33
N MET A 319 -53.31 -20.78 4.45
CA MET A 319 -53.80 -21.70 3.40
C MET A 319 -52.94 -21.69 2.13
N MET A 320 -52.07 -20.69 1.92
CA MET A 320 -51.29 -20.58 0.68
C MET A 320 -50.37 -21.77 0.40
N PRO A 321 -49.68 -22.39 1.39
CA PRO A 321 -48.86 -23.58 1.13
C PRO A 321 -49.67 -24.73 0.51
N ASP A 322 -50.83 -25.06 1.09
CA ASP A 322 -51.74 -26.10 0.59
C ASP A 322 -52.25 -25.78 -0.82
N VAL A 323 -52.54 -24.50 -1.09
CA VAL A 323 -52.97 -24.02 -2.41
C VAL A 323 -51.86 -24.23 -3.46
N LEU A 324 -50.61 -23.89 -3.14
CA LEU A 324 -49.48 -24.09 -4.06
C LEU A 324 -49.23 -25.58 -4.32
N GLU A 325 -49.37 -26.44 -3.31
CA GLU A 325 -49.27 -27.90 -3.48
C GLU A 325 -50.36 -28.46 -4.40
N GLN A 326 -51.59 -27.99 -4.26
CA GLN A 326 -52.69 -28.37 -5.15
C GLN A 326 -52.47 -27.86 -6.58
N ILE A 327 -52.01 -26.62 -6.76
CA ILE A 327 -51.66 -26.06 -8.08
C ILE A 327 -50.52 -26.86 -8.73
N ARG A 328 -49.53 -27.31 -7.96
CA ARG A 328 -48.49 -28.24 -8.42
C ARG A 328 -49.09 -29.58 -8.86
N GLY A 329 -49.99 -30.15 -8.05
CA GLY A 329 -50.69 -31.41 -8.36
C GLY A 329 -51.54 -31.34 -9.63
N LEU A 330 -52.05 -30.15 -9.96
CA LEU A 330 -52.77 -29.87 -11.21
C LEU A 330 -51.84 -29.63 -12.42
N GLY A 331 -50.52 -29.68 -12.25
CA GLY A 331 -49.55 -29.42 -13.32
C GLY A 331 -49.43 -27.95 -13.72
N LEU A 332 -49.96 -27.02 -12.90
CA LEU A 332 -50.05 -25.60 -13.22
C LEU A 332 -48.94 -24.75 -12.56
N LEU A 333 -48.20 -25.29 -11.59
CA LEU A 333 -47.08 -24.60 -10.94
C LEU A 333 -45.85 -24.56 -11.86
N THR A 334 -45.92 -23.74 -12.91
CA THR A 334 -44.88 -23.57 -13.93
C THR A 334 -44.12 -22.25 -13.74
N VAL A 335 -43.12 -21.98 -14.59
CA VAL A 335 -42.43 -20.67 -14.63
C VAL A 335 -43.41 -19.54 -14.94
N GLU A 336 -44.40 -19.80 -15.80
CA GLU A 336 -45.44 -18.82 -16.13
C GLU A 336 -46.26 -18.46 -14.90
N PHE A 337 -46.62 -19.45 -14.07
CA PHE A 337 -47.34 -19.24 -12.82
C PHE A 337 -46.59 -18.35 -11.82
N LEU A 338 -45.25 -18.37 -11.82
CA LEU A 338 -44.46 -17.47 -10.97
C LEU A 338 -44.72 -15.99 -11.31
N ASN A 339 -45.18 -15.68 -12.53
CA ASN A 339 -45.67 -14.36 -12.88
C ASN A 339 -47.03 -14.02 -12.26
N VAL A 340 -47.60 -14.83 -11.37
CA VAL A 340 -48.87 -14.53 -10.67
C VAL A 340 -48.64 -14.41 -9.16
N LEU A 341 -47.43 -14.71 -8.68
CA LEU A 341 -47.08 -14.62 -7.27
C LEU A 341 -46.52 -13.23 -6.92
N PRO A 342 -46.82 -12.72 -5.71
CA PRO A 342 -46.28 -11.45 -5.23
C PRO A 342 -44.79 -11.56 -4.90
N HIS A 343 -44.00 -10.55 -5.24
CA HIS A 343 -42.56 -10.50 -5.00
C HIS A 343 -42.14 -9.28 -4.18
N SER A 344 -40.87 -9.21 -3.79
CA SER A 344 -40.32 -8.15 -2.92
C SER A 344 -40.48 -6.72 -3.47
N GLN A 345 -40.56 -6.53 -4.79
CA GLN A 345 -40.73 -5.21 -5.42
C GLN A 345 -42.21 -4.79 -5.56
N ASP A 346 -43.17 -5.63 -5.18
CA ASP A 346 -44.59 -5.27 -5.25
C ASP A 346 -44.96 -4.37 -4.06
N GLY A 347 -45.81 -3.37 -4.31
CA GLY A 347 -46.35 -2.47 -3.29
C GLY A 347 -47.46 -3.12 -2.45
N VAL A 348 -47.16 -4.26 -1.81
CA VAL A 348 -48.12 -5.02 -0.97
C VAL A 348 -48.30 -4.31 0.38
N PRO A 349 -49.52 -3.82 0.71
CA PRO A 349 -49.79 -3.18 2.01
C PRO A 349 -49.56 -4.13 3.19
N ALA A 350 -49.24 -3.58 4.36
CA ALA A 350 -48.86 -4.34 5.56
C ALA A 350 -49.82 -5.49 5.91
N LYS A 351 -51.13 -5.25 5.84
CA LYS A 351 -52.17 -6.26 6.13
C LYS A 351 -52.15 -7.49 5.19
N TYR A 352 -51.58 -7.37 3.99
CA TYR A 352 -51.44 -8.47 3.01
C TYR A 352 -50.04 -9.11 2.98
N GLN A 353 -49.05 -8.52 3.65
CA GLN A 353 -47.69 -9.05 3.71
C GLN A 353 -47.61 -10.50 4.22
N PRO A 354 -48.38 -10.91 5.27
CA PRO A 354 -48.36 -12.29 5.73
C PRO A 354 -48.64 -13.31 4.61
N ILE A 355 -49.50 -12.98 3.65
CA ILE A 355 -49.83 -13.85 2.52
C ILE A 355 -48.62 -14.03 1.60
N ARG A 356 -47.92 -12.94 1.24
CA ARG A 356 -46.69 -12.99 0.44
C ARG A 356 -45.60 -13.77 1.18
N ASP A 357 -45.42 -13.50 2.47
CA ASP A 357 -44.36 -14.10 3.26
C ASP A 357 -44.61 -15.61 3.44
N ALA A 358 -45.87 -16.05 3.59
CA ALA A 358 -46.24 -17.46 3.60
C ALA A 358 -45.96 -18.15 2.26
N ILE A 359 -46.22 -17.48 1.13
CA ILE A 359 -45.88 -17.99 -0.21
C ILE A 359 -44.35 -18.17 -0.35
N ILE A 360 -43.56 -17.14 -0.02
CA ILE A 360 -42.10 -17.18 -0.11
C ILE A 360 -41.54 -18.27 0.82
N GLY A 361 -42.01 -18.33 2.06
CA GLY A 361 -41.63 -19.35 3.04
C GLY A 361 -41.89 -20.76 2.52
N ALA A 362 -43.09 -21.02 1.99
CA ALA A 362 -43.45 -22.32 1.43
C ALA A 362 -42.57 -22.70 0.22
N MET A 363 -42.28 -21.76 -0.69
CA MET A 363 -41.41 -22.01 -1.85
C MET A 363 -39.96 -22.31 -1.43
N ASN A 364 -39.49 -21.70 -0.33
CA ASN A 364 -38.15 -21.93 0.23
C ASN A 364 -38.01 -23.27 0.95
N SER A 365 -39.06 -23.72 1.65
CA SER A 365 -39.02 -24.92 2.50
C SER A 365 -39.56 -26.20 1.86
N SER A 366 -40.48 -26.07 0.92
CA SER A 366 -41.24 -27.20 0.35
C SER A 366 -40.94 -27.38 -1.15
N PRO A 367 -41.14 -28.59 -1.71
CA PRO A 367 -40.88 -28.88 -3.13
C PRO A 367 -41.89 -28.20 -4.07
N LEU A 368 -41.83 -26.88 -4.15
CA LEU A 368 -42.75 -26.01 -4.89
C LEU A 368 -42.03 -25.13 -5.92
N THR A 369 -40.70 -24.98 -5.84
CA THR A 369 -39.95 -24.15 -6.79
C THR A 369 -39.61 -24.94 -8.05
N PRO A 370 -40.07 -24.52 -9.26
CA PRO A 370 -39.78 -25.25 -10.49
C PRO A 370 -38.28 -25.27 -10.83
N THR A 371 -37.81 -26.43 -11.29
CA THR A 371 -36.40 -26.67 -11.64
C THR A 371 -36.19 -26.78 -13.16
N GLN A 372 -34.94 -26.70 -13.62
CA GLN A 372 -34.59 -26.91 -15.04
C GLN A 372 -34.93 -28.34 -15.52
N SER A 373 -34.85 -29.33 -14.63
CA SER A 373 -35.26 -30.71 -14.90
C SER A 373 -36.78 -30.93 -14.87
N LYS A 374 -37.59 -29.86 -14.87
CA LYS A 374 -39.06 -29.92 -14.83
C LYS A 374 -39.62 -30.63 -13.60
N LYS A 375 -38.89 -30.57 -12.48
CA LYS A 375 -39.33 -31.03 -11.16
C LYS A 375 -39.62 -29.82 -10.27
N HIS A 376 -39.95 -30.07 -9.01
CA HIS A 376 -40.06 -29.04 -7.98
C HIS A 376 -39.23 -29.42 -6.77
N LEU A 377 -38.45 -28.47 -6.26
CA LEU A 377 -37.63 -28.61 -5.06
C LEU A 377 -37.79 -27.37 -4.17
N PRO A 378 -37.43 -27.47 -2.88
CA PRO A 378 -37.28 -26.29 -2.02
C PRO A 378 -36.26 -25.32 -2.63
N ALA A 379 -36.54 -24.01 -2.62
CA ALA A 379 -35.65 -23.03 -3.23
C ALA A 379 -34.24 -23.03 -2.58
N THR A 380 -34.16 -23.38 -1.30
CA THR A 380 -32.91 -23.54 -0.54
C THR A 380 -32.02 -24.68 -1.03
N GLN A 381 -32.59 -25.63 -1.79
CA GLN A 381 -31.92 -26.74 -2.46
C GLN A 381 -31.69 -26.46 -3.95
N LEU A 382 -31.82 -25.20 -4.39
CA LEU A 382 -31.60 -24.82 -5.78
C LEU A 382 -30.41 -23.89 -5.93
N PHE A 383 -29.77 -24.01 -7.09
CA PHE A 383 -28.74 -23.09 -7.53
C PHE A 383 -29.19 -22.21 -8.69
N GLN A 384 -28.61 -21.01 -8.77
CA GLN A 384 -28.76 -20.10 -9.89
C GLN A 384 -27.42 -19.73 -10.51
N ALA A 385 -27.35 -19.85 -11.84
CA ALA A 385 -26.21 -19.50 -12.68
C ALA A 385 -26.67 -18.95 -14.03
N LYS A 386 -25.71 -18.50 -14.86
CA LYS A 386 -25.95 -18.20 -16.27
C LYS A 386 -26.29 -19.49 -17.04
N ALA A 387 -27.13 -19.36 -18.07
CA ALA A 387 -27.55 -20.49 -18.92
C ALA A 387 -26.37 -21.34 -19.42
N ALA A 388 -25.28 -20.70 -19.88
CA ALA A 388 -24.10 -21.41 -20.37
C ALA A 388 -23.48 -22.39 -19.37
N LEU A 389 -23.48 -22.08 -18.07
CA LEU A 389 -22.97 -22.98 -17.04
C LEU A 389 -23.97 -24.09 -16.73
N LYS A 390 -25.27 -23.77 -16.71
CA LYS A 390 -26.33 -24.75 -16.49
C LYS A 390 -26.40 -25.80 -17.60
N ASP A 391 -26.21 -25.37 -18.84
CA ASP A 391 -26.19 -26.24 -20.02
C ASP A 391 -24.93 -27.12 -20.05
N LEU A 392 -23.82 -26.64 -19.48
CA LEU A 392 -22.57 -27.38 -19.36
C LEU A 392 -22.63 -28.42 -18.24
N LEU A 393 -23.27 -28.09 -17.12
CA LEU A 393 -23.39 -28.92 -15.93
C LEU A 393 -24.86 -29.26 -15.68
N PRO A 394 -25.44 -30.25 -16.39
CA PRO A 394 -26.81 -30.67 -16.14
C PRO A 394 -26.97 -31.23 -14.71
N SER A 395 -28.21 -31.44 -14.28
CA SER A 395 -28.54 -31.79 -12.89
C SER A 395 -27.87 -33.08 -12.41
N GLU A 396 -27.60 -34.03 -13.30
CA GLU A 396 -26.82 -35.24 -13.00
C GLU A 396 -25.36 -34.96 -12.62
N ASP A 397 -24.75 -33.91 -13.18
CA ASP A 397 -23.36 -33.53 -12.93
C ASP A 397 -23.23 -32.66 -11.67
N LEU A 398 -24.23 -31.87 -11.35
CA LEU A 398 -24.22 -30.99 -10.18
C LEU A 398 -23.89 -31.70 -8.87
N ARG A 399 -24.40 -32.93 -8.70
CA ARG A 399 -24.17 -33.72 -7.47
C ARG A 399 -22.69 -34.07 -7.27
N GLN A 400 -21.98 -34.38 -8.36
CA GLN A 400 -20.55 -34.71 -8.33
C GLN A 400 -19.69 -33.46 -8.10
N VAL A 401 -20.19 -32.29 -8.51
CA VAL A 401 -19.46 -31.02 -8.50
C VAL A 401 -19.61 -30.27 -7.16
N LEU A 402 -20.71 -30.47 -6.43
CA LEU A 402 -21.06 -29.63 -5.28
C LEU A 402 -20.76 -30.26 -3.90
N GLU A 403 -20.37 -31.54 -3.85
CA GLU A 403 -19.92 -32.21 -2.61
C GLU A 403 -20.91 -32.11 -1.44
N ASP A 404 -22.20 -32.11 -1.74
CA ASP A 404 -23.28 -32.00 -0.75
C ASP A 404 -24.28 -33.13 -0.99
N ASP A 405 -24.55 -33.91 0.05
CA ASP A 405 -25.41 -35.11 0.03
C ASP A 405 -26.90 -34.78 -0.17
N THR A 406 -27.28 -33.49 -0.09
CA THR A 406 -28.65 -33.08 -0.36
C THR A 406 -28.94 -32.98 -1.86
N ALA A 407 -30.17 -33.27 -2.27
CA ALA A 407 -30.54 -33.29 -3.69
C ALA A 407 -30.66 -31.86 -4.24
N PHE A 408 -29.69 -31.44 -5.06
CA PHE A 408 -29.71 -30.14 -5.73
C PHE A 408 -30.11 -30.20 -7.20
N ASP A 409 -30.66 -29.09 -7.68
CA ASP A 409 -30.92 -28.86 -9.09
C ASP A 409 -30.72 -27.35 -9.42
N TRP A 410 -30.69 -27.02 -10.70
CA TRP A 410 -30.79 -25.64 -11.14
C TRP A 410 -32.22 -25.14 -10.98
N ALA A 411 -32.36 -23.97 -10.39
CA ALA A 411 -33.60 -23.21 -10.51
C ALA A 411 -33.90 -22.96 -11.99
N VAL A 412 -35.18 -22.97 -12.34
CA VAL A 412 -35.60 -22.63 -13.69
C VAL A 412 -35.20 -21.19 -14.05
N ALA A 413 -34.88 -20.95 -15.32
CA ALA A 413 -34.64 -19.59 -15.79
C ALA A 413 -35.98 -18.91 -16.12
N ALA A 414 -36.14 -17.65 -15.70
CA ALA A 414 -37.23 -16.84 -16.19
C ALA A 414 -37.03 -16.54 -17.69
N PRO A 415 -38.10 -16.56 -18.53
CA PRO A 415 -37.97 -16.33 -19.98
C PRO A 415 -37.42 -14.94 -20.31
N GLN A 416 -37.71 -13.95 -19.46
CA GLN A 416 -37.29 -12.57 -19.64
C GLN A 416 -36.72 -12.01 -18.33
N ARG A 417 -35.57 -11.34 -18.42
CA ARG A 417 -34.96 -10.63 -17.30
C ARG A 417 -35.86 -9.50 -16.80
N ASN A 418 -35.93 -9.31 -15.48
CA ASN A 418 -36.82 -8.36 -14.80
C ASN A 418 -38.32 -8.64 -15.00
N SER A 419 -38.70 -9.80 -15.55
CA SER A 419 -40.09 -10.26 -15.49
C SER A 419 -40.51 -10.51 -14.04
N ASN A 420 -41.82 -10.62 -13.80
CA ASN A 420 -42.31 -10.88 -12.45
C ASN A 420 -41.87 -12.26 -11.95
N ALA A 421 -41.76 -13.27 -12.83
CA ALA A 421 -41.15 -14.56 -12.49
C ALA A 421 -39.67 -14.42 -12.07
N ASP A 422 -38.88 -13.60 -12.78
CA ASP A 422 -37.47 -13.34 -12.43
C ASP A 422 -37.33 -12.66 -11.07
N ARG A 423 -38.15 -11.63 -10.82
CA ARG A 423 -38.22 -10.91 -9.53
C ARG A 423 -38.71 -11.80 -8.39
N PHE A 424 -39.66 -12.68 -8.67
CA PHE A 424 -40.17 -13.65 -7.70
C PHE A 424 -39.08 -14.67 -7.34
N LEU A 425 -38.42 -15.28 -8.33
CA LEU A 425 -37.27 -16.17 -8.10
C LEU A 425 -36.14 -15.46 -7.33
N GLY A 426 -35.90 -14.18 -7.63
CA GLY A 426 -34.94 -13.35 -6.89
C GLY A 426 -35.37 -13.00 -5.45
N SER A 427 -36.63 -13.23 -5.07
CA SER A 427 -37.13 -13.09 -3.70
C SER A 427 -37.02 -14.39 -2.89
N LEU A 428 -36.61 -15.50 -3.52
CA LEU A 428 -36.41 -16.81 -2.89
C LEU A 428 -34.95 -16.99 -2.44
N GLU A 429 -34.71 -17.95 -1.54
CA GLU A 429 -33.38 -18.27 -0.99
C GLU A 429 -32.56 -19.20 -1.90
N ILE A 430 -32.59 -18.92 -3.21
CA ILE A 430 -31.84 -19.72 -4.20
C ILE A 430 -30.36 -19.36 -4.14
N LYS A 431 -29.50 -20.36 -3.95
CA LYS A 431 -28.05 -20.16 -3.82
C LYS A 431 -27.44 -19.76 -5.15
N ARG A 432 -26.64 -18.69 -5.19
CA ARG A 432 -25.88 -18.34 -6.40
C ARG A 432 -24.62 -19.20 -6.50
N TRP A 433 -24.46 -19.90 -7.62
CA TRP A 433 -23.25 -20.65 -7.96
C TRP A 433 -22.92 -20.40 -9.42
N ASP A 434 -22.05 -19.43 -9.67
CA ASP A 434 -21.73 -18.94 -11.01
C ASP A 434 -20.37 -19.46 -11.51
N VAL A 435 -19.97 -18.99 -12.70
CA VAL A 435 -18.74 -19.42 -13.37
C VAL A 435 -17.52 -19.25 -12.48
N ASP A 436 -17.44 -18.16 -11.70
CA ASP A 436 -16.33 -17.92 -10.77
C ASP A 436 -16.23 -18.99 -9.66
N ARG A 437 -17.38 -19.43 -9.10
CA ARG A 437 -17.39 -20.55 -8.14
C ARG A 437 -16.94 -21.86 -8.79
N PHE A 438 -17.36 -22.12 -10.02
CA PHE A 438 -16.92 -23.31 -10.75
C PHE A 438 -15.40 -23.29 -11.04
N VAL A 439 -14.84 -22.15 -11.44
CA VAL A 439 -13.38 -22.01 -11.63
C VAL A 439 -12.63 -22.19 -10.32
N SER A 440 -13.15 -21.63 -9.22
CA SER A 440 -12.53 -21.81 -7.89
C SER A 440 -12.52 -23.29 -7.46
N LEU A 441 -13.55 -24.06 -7.85
CA LEU A 441 -13.56 -25.51 -7.64
C LEU A 441 -12.49 -26.21 -8.48
N LEU A 442 -12.35 -25.84 -9.76
CA LEU A 442 -11.29 -26.38 -10.62
C LEU A 442 -9.89 -26.07 -10.07
N GLU A 443 -9.65 -24.86 -9.57
CA GLU A 443 -8.38 -24.50 -8.91
C GLU A 443 -8.11 -25.39 -7.68
N ARG A 444 -9.12 -25.57 -6.82
CA ARG A 444 -9.01 -26.42 -5.63
C ARG A 444 -8.76 -27.88 -5.99
N ARG A 445 -9.47 -28.44 -6.98
CA ARG A 445 -9.45 -29.89 -7.29
C ARG A 445 -8.35 -30.29 -8.27
N LYS A 446 -7.99 -29.42 -9.21
CA LYS A 446 -7.07 -29.71 -10.32
C LYS A 446 -5.80 -28.84 -10.30
N GLY A 447 -5.55 -28.08 -9.24
CA GLY A 447 -4.34 -27.26 -9.09
C GLY A 447 -3.08 -28.09 -8.82
N ASP A 448 -1.93 -27.64 -9.33
CA ASP A 448 -0.61 -28.25 -9.13
C ASP A 448 0.02 -27.76 -7.82
N ASP A 449 -0.07 -28.56 -6.75
CA ASP A 449 0.34 -28.30 -5.36
C ASP A 449 -0.33 -27.11 -4.65
N GLU A 450 -0.08 -25.88 -5.12
CA GLU A 450 -0.64 -24.66 -4.56
C GLU A 450 -1.25 -23.77 -5.65
N TYR A 451 -2.36 -23.11 -5.35
CA TYR A 451 -3.02 -22.15 -6.23
C TYR A 451 -3.23 -20.80 -5.54
N TRP A 452 -3.22 -19.72 -6.32
CA TRP A 452 -3.48 -18.38 -5.82
C TRP A 452 -4.99 -18.13 -5.69
N ASP A 453 -5.51 -18.06 -4.46
CA ASP A 453 -6.92 -17.74 -4.22
C ASP A 453 -7.14 -16.22 -4.28
N GLN A 454 -7.80 -15.77 -5.34
CA GLN A 454 -8.10 -14.35 -5.55
C GLN A 454 -9.05 -13.74 -4.51
N ARG A 455 -9.82 -14.55 -3.77
CA ARG A 455 -10.74 -14.07 -2.73
C ARG A 455 -10.03 -13.82 -1.40
N THR A 456 -9.02 -14.63 -1.10
CA THR A 456 -8.25 -14.50 0.15
C THR A 456 -6.88 -13.85 -0.04
N TYR A 457 -6.46 -13.64 -1.30
CA TYR A 457 -5.14 -13.12 -1.70
C TYR A 457 -3.99 -13.89 -1.05
N ARG A 458 -4.12 -15.22 -0.99
CA ARG A 458 -3.14 -16.14 -0.41
C ARG A 458 -3.04 -17.39 -1.27
N TYR A 459 -1.86 -18.01 -1.25
CA TYR A 459 -1.69 -19.36 -1.78
C TYR A 459 -2.43 -20.36 -0.88
N LYS A 460 -3.15 -21.28 -1.51
CA LYS A 460 -3.84 -22.39 -0.88
C LYS A 460 -3.35 -23.70 -1.48
N ILE A 461 -3.35 -24.74 -0.67
CA ILE A 461 -3.00 -26.10 -1.08
C ILE A 461 -4.17 -26.66 -1.89
N SER A 462 -3.86 -27.26 -3.04
CA SER A 462 -4.83 -28.01 -3.84
C SER A 462 -5.30 -29.25 -3.07
N GLU A 463 -6.56 -29.60 -3.23
CA GLU A 463 -7.20 -30.75 -2.60
C GLU A 463 -7.71 -31.69 -3.70
N PRO A 464 -6.84 -32.55 -4.27
CA PRO A 464 -7.26 -33.54 -5.27
C PRO A 464 -8.39 -34.43 -4.75
N ASN A 465 -9.28 -34.86 -5.65
CA ASN A 465 -10.39 -35.74 -5.31
C ASN A 465 -10.57 -36.77 -6.43
N GLU A 466 -10.41 -38.05 -6.09
CA GLU A 466 -10.46 -39.15 -7.05
C GLU A 466 -11.83 -39.28 -7.75
N GLU A 467 -12.93 -39.02 -7.04
CA GLU A 467 -14.29 -39.07 -7.61
C GLU A 467 -14.51 -37.93 -8.62
N PHE A 468 -14.05 -36.71 -8.28
CA PHE A 468 -14.08 -35.57 -9.19
C PHE A 468 -13.19 -35.81 -10.41
N ASP A 469 -12.00 -36.38 -10.22
CA ASP A 469 -11.08 -36.69 -11.32
C ASP A 469 -11.66 -37.77 -12.25
N ALA A 470 -12.29 -38.81 -11.70
CA ALA A 470 -12.98 -39.83 -12.48
C ALA A 470 -14.16 -39.23 -13.27
N TRP A 471 -14.96 -38.35 -12.65
CA TRP A 471 -16.06 -37.64 -13.31
C TRP A 471 -15.55 -36.71 -14.42
N PHE A 472 -14.49 -35.94 -14.18
CA PHE A 472 -13.94 -35.03 -15.17
C PHE A 472 -13.32 -35.79 -16.35
N ALA A 473 -12.63 -36.90 -16.08
CA ALA A 473 -12.08 -37.77 -17.10
C ALA A 473 -13.13 -38.53 -17.91
N SER A 474 -14.33 -38.78 -17.36
CA SER A 474 -15.42 -39.42 -18.09
C SER A 474 -16.07 -38.50 -19.14
N LYS A 475 -15.78 -37.21 -19.14
CA LYS A 475 -16.31 -36.26 -20.13
C LYS A 475 -15.65 -36.47 -21.48
N ASP A 476 -16.43 -36.30 -22.56
CA ASP A 476 -15.93 -36.47 -23.92
C ASP A 476 -15.26 -35.19 -24.45
N ALA A 477 -14.62 -35.28 -25.61
CA ALA A 477 -13.97 -34.12 -26.24
C ALA A 477 -14.98 -33.01 -26.59
N THR A 478 -16.22 -33.37 -26.93
CA THR A 478 -17.30 -32.41 -27.23
C THR A 478 -17.64 -31.55 -26.02
N TRP A 479 -17.78 -32.16 -24.84
CA TRP A 479 -18.07 -31.46 -23.59
C TRP A 479 -16.91 -30.54 -23.20
N LEU A 480 -15.66 -31.03 -23.30
CA LEU A 480 -14.47 -30.23 -22.99
C LEU A 480 -14.31 -29.04 -23.94
N GLN A 481 -14.62 -29.19 -25.23
CA GLN A 481 -14.66 -28.07 -26.16
C GLN A 481 -15.65 -26.99 -25.71
N ARG A 482 -16.86 -27.38 -25.27
CA ARG A 482 -17.87 -26.44 -24.76
C ARG A 482 -17.40 -25.77 -23.46
N LEU A 483 -16.76 -26.51 -22.57
CA LEU A 483 -16.13 -25.97 -21.36
C LEU A 483 -15.12 -24.87 -21.73
N TYR A 484 -14.14 -25.16 -22.60
CA TYR A 484 -13.11 -24.20 -23.01
C TYR A 484 -13.72 -22.98 -23.71
N ALA A 485 -14.66 -23.19 -24.62
CA ALA A 485 -15.35 -22.11 -25.30
C ALA A 485 -16.14 -21.21 -24.33
N MET A 486 -16.83 -21.81 -23.36
CA MET A 486 -17.56 -21.08 -22.31
C MET A 486 -16.59 -20.26 -21.44
N LEU A 487 -15.50 -20.86 -20.97
CA LEU A 487 -14.49 -20.19 -20.15
C LEU A 487 -13.85 -19.01 -20.87
N HIS A 488 -13.52 -19.15 -22.16
CA HIS A 488 -13.00 -18.03 -22.96
C HIS A 488 -14.02 -16.90 -23.12
N ARG A 489 -15.29 -17.22 -23.42
CA ARG A 489 -16.34 -16.19 -23.56
C ARG A 489 -16.63 -15.44 -22.27
N GLU A 490 -16.57 -16.13 -21.13
CA GLU A 490 -16.90 -15.54 -19.83
C GLU A 490 -15.73 -14.82 -19.17
N LEU A 491 -14.48 -15.25 -19.42
CA LEU A 491 -13.29 -14.77 -18.72
C LEU A 491 -12.24 -14.09 -19.62
N GLY A 492 -12.33 -14.27 -20.95
CA GLY A 492 -11.30 -13.84 -21.91
C GLY A 492 -11.09 -12.33 -21.97
N GLU A 493 -12.17 -11.53 -21.92
CA GLU A 493 -12.07 -10.06 -21.95
C GLU A 493 -11.67 -9.46 -20.58
N ASN A 494 -11.84 -10.23 -19.50
CA ASN A 494 -11.69 -9.76 -18.11
C ASN A 494 -10.35 -10.14 -17.46
N GLY A 495 -9.41 -10.73 -18.21
CA GLY A 495 -8.10 -11.16 -17.70
C GLY A 495 -8.16 -12.34 -16.71
N GLY A 496 -9.27 -13.09 -16.68
CA GLY A 496 -9.46 -14.20 -15.74
C GLY A 496 -8.77 -15.51 -16.15
N LEU A 497 -8.25 -15.59 -17.38
CA LEU A 497 -7.69 -16.83 -17.94
C LEU A 497 -6.32 -17.21 -17.38
N ASP A 498 -5.60 -16.28 -16.75
CA ASP A 498 -4.32 -16.55 -16.09
C ASP A 498 -4.45 -17.59 -14.95
N ARG A 499 -5.65 -17.71 -14.36
CA ARG A 499 -5.98 -18.68 -13.31
C ARG A 499 -5.72 -20.13 -13.73
N PHE A 500 -5.80 -20.43 -15.03
CA PHE A 500 -5.69 -21.79 -15.53
C PHE A 500 -4.25 -22.27 -15.75
N LYS A 501 -3.24 -21.38 -15.66
CA LYS A 501 -1.83 -21.73 -15.90
C LYS A 501 -1.30 -22.85 -15.00
N SER A 502 -1.82 -22.94 -13.77
CA SER A 502 -1.42 -23.95 -12.78
C SER A 502 -2.46 -25.05 -12.57
N ILE A 503 -3.48 -25.15 -13.44
CA ILE A 503 -4.56 -26.13 -13.33
C ILE A 503 -4.38 -27.22 -14.39
N GLN A 504 -4.46 -28.49 -14.00
CA GLN A 504 -4.42 -29.65 -14.89
C GLN A 504 -5.77 -29.83 -15.62
N ILE A 505 -6.08 -28.93 -16.55
CA ILE A 505 -7.36 -28.89 -17.26
C ILE A 505 -7.25 -29.31 -18.73
N VAL A 506 -6.06 -29.33 -19.32
CA VAL A 506 -5.87 -29.57 -20.75
C VAL A 506 -5.79 -31.07 -21.04
N ARG A 507 -6.74 -31.57 -21.82
CA ARG A 507 -6.75 -32.96 -22.28
C ARG A 507 -5.71 -33.21 -23.37
N LEU A 508 -4.90 -34.23 -23.16
CA LEU A 508 -3.83 -34.67 -24.05
C LEU A 508 -4.28 -35.81 -24.96
N THR A 509 -3.49 -36.12 -25.99
CA THR A 509 -3.77 -37.19 -26.96
C THR A 509 -3.85 -38.59 -26.34
N ASP A 510 -3.22 -38.80 -25.19
CA ASP A 510 -3.28 -40.04 -24.41
C ASP A 510 -4.48 -40.09 -23.43
N GLN A 511 -5.38 -39.10 -23.52
CA GLN A 511 -6.53 -38.89 -22.64
C GLN A 511 -6.21 -38.44 -21.20
N SER A 512 -4.92 -38.24 -20.87
CA SER A 512 -4.54 -37.64 -19.59
C SER A 512 -4.77 -36.12 -19.58
N PHE A 513 -4.67 -35.51 -18.40
CA PHE A 513 -4.80 -34.06 -18.23
C PHE A 513 -3.49 -33.44 -17.75
N ALA A 514 -3.12 -32.32 -18.36
CA ALA A 514 -1.93 -31.58 -18.02
C ALA A 514 -2.21 -30.07 -17.87
N ARG A 515 -1.20 -29.36 -17.37
CA ARG A 515 -1.24 -27.90 -17.30
C ARG A 515 -1.11 -27.27 -18.69
N PRO A 516 -1.80 -26.15 -18.96
CA PRO A 516 -1.68 -25.45 -20.25
C PRO A 516 -0.25 -25.09 -20.62
N ASP A 517 0.54 -24.59 -19.69
CA ASP A 517 1.93 -24.13 -19.92
C ASP A 517 2.92 -25.26 -20.24
N ARG A 518 2.53 -26.52 -19.99
CA ARG A 518 3.28 -27.74 -20.33
C ARG A 518 2.68 -28.51 -21.51
N SER A 519 1.65 -27.97 -22.14
CA SER A 519 0.91 -28.62 -23.23
C SER A 519 1.13 -27.90 -24.55
N PHE A 520 1.16 -28.64 -25.65
CA PHE A 520 1.49 -28.08 -26.96
C PHE A 520 0.50 -28.46 -28.05
N PHE A 521 0.27 -27.55 -29.00
CA PHE A 521 -0.48 -27.85 -30.21
C PHE A 521 0.32 -28.78 -31.12
N SER A 522 -0.40 -29.67 -31.82
CA SER A 522 0.18 -30.54 -32.84
C SER A 522 0.48 -29.76 -34.12
N ARG A 523 1.68 -29.95 -34.68
CA ARG A 523 2.07 -29.44 -36.00
C ARG A 523 2.08 -30.59 -37.00
N ASN A 524 1.50 -30.37 -38.18
CA ASN A 524 1.36 -31.42 -39.21
C ASN A 524 2.71 -32.12 -39.51
N GLY A 525 2.74 -33.45 -39.32
CA GLY A 525 3.83 -34.31 -39.76
C GLY A 525 4.95 -34.62 -38.76
N MET A 526 4.90 -34.12 -37.51
CA MET A 526 5.86 -34.54 -36.46
C MET A 526 5.29 -35.71 -35.64
N ALA A 527 6.14 -36.71 -35.36
CA ALA A 527 5.78 -37.84 -34.51
C ALA A 527 5.43 -37.37 -33.08
N ILE A 528 4.50 -38.09 -32.45
CA ILE A 528 4.23 -37.95 -31.01
C ILE A 528 5.50 -38.39 -30.27
N ASP A 529 6.01 -37.54 -29.39
CA ASP A 529 7.21 -37.77 -28.59
C ASP A 529 6.86 -37.43 -27.15
N ASP A 530 7.19 -38.32 -26.22
CA ASP A 530 6.90 -38.19 -24.78
C ASP A 530 7.48 -36.91 -24.17
N ARG A 531 8.45 -36.28 -24.85
CA ARG A 531 9.09 -35.03 -24.43
C ARG A 531 8.18 -33.80 -24.54
N PHE A 532 7.14 -33.82 -25.38
CA PHE A 532 6.23 -32.68 -25.55
C PHE A 532 4.77 -33.12 -25.66
N PRO A 533 4.03 -33.16 -24.53
CA PRO A 533 2.64 -33.58 -24.49
C PRO A 533 1.77 -32.77 -25.47
N ARG A 534 1.00 -33.47 -26.31
CA ARG A 534 0.15 -32.87 -27.35
C ARG A 534 -1.28 -32.76 -26.87
N VAL A 535 -1.89 -31.60 -27.07
CA VAL A 535 -3.33 -31.41 -26.84
C VAL A 535 -4.11 -32.28 -27.83
N ASP A 536 -5.13 -32.98 -27.35
CA ASP A 536 -6.06 -33.73 -28.20
C ASP A 536 -6.76 -32.75 -29.15
N SER A 537 -6.58 -32.89 -30.46
CA SER A 537 -7.15 -31.95 -31.42
C SER A 537 -8.69 -31.94 -31.41
N GLN A 538 -9.33 -33.02 -30.96
CA GLN A 538 -10.79 -33.10 -30.90
C GLN A 538 -11.41 -32.04 -29.97
N VAL A 539 -10.70 -31.60 -28.93
CA VAL A 539 -11.22 -30.61 -27.97
C VAL A 539 -11.26 -29.18 -28.52
N TYR A 540 -10.64 -28.91 -29.68
CA TYR A 540 -10.70 -27.58 -30.32
C TYR A 540 -11.02 -27.63 -31.83
N GLU A 541 -10.94 -28.80 -32.49
CA GLU A 541 -11.29 -28.99 -33.92
C GLU A 541 -12.50 -29.90 -34.17
N GLY A 542 -12.89 -30.77 -33.23
CA GLY A 542 -13.84 -31.87 -33.49
C GLY A 542 -15.32 -31.49 -33.62
N GLY A 543 -15.79 -30.45 -32.93
CA GLY A 543 -17.21 -30.05 -32.94
C GLY A 543 -17.70 -29.38 -34.22
N LYS A 544 -19.02 -29.24 -34.38
CA LYS A 544 -19.65 -28.66 -35.60
C LYS A 544 -19.67 -27.13 -35.65
N SER A 545 -19.53 -26.46 -34.51
CA SER A 545 -19.64 -25.01 -34.39
C SER A 545 -18.27 -24.36 -34.56
N LYS A 546 -18.10 -23.62 -35.67
CA LYS A 546 -16.83 -22.93 -35.93
C LYS A 546 -16.50 -21.88 -34.85
N SER A 547 -17.53 -21.28 -34.27
CA SER A 547 -17.37 -20.33 -33.15
C SER A 547 -16.87 -21.02 -31.87
N ASP A 548 -17.38 -22.22 -31.54
CA ASP A 548 -16.90 -22.96 -30.36
C ASP A 548 -15.48 -23.49 -30.57
N GLN A 549 -15.15 -23.95 -31.78
CA GLN A 549 -13.78 -24.34 -32.15
C GLN A 549 -12.79 -23.18 -31.92
N ASP A 550 -13.10 -21.99 -32.46
CA ASP A 550 -12.25 -20.81 -32.34
C ASP A 550 -12.13 -20.34 -30.88
N ALA A 551 -13.24 -20.30 -30.13
CA ALA A 551 -13.23 -19.93 -28.72
C ALA A 551 -12.45 -20.93 -27.85
N ALA A 552 -12.60 -22.23 -28.10
CA ALA A 552 -11.85 -23.27 -27.39
C ALA A 552 -10.34 -23.21 -27.71
N LYS A 553 -9.97 -22.97 -28.97
CA LYS A 553 -8.55 -22.78 -29.33
C LYS A 553 -7.96 -21.55 -28.66
N LYS A 554 -8.67 -20.41 -28.70
CA LYS A 554 -8.26 -19.17 -28.02
C LYS A 554 -8.17 -19.31 -26.51
N PHE A 555 -9.07 -20.09 -25.89
CA PHE A 555 -8.96 -20.45 -24.48
C PHE A 555 -7.61 -21.11 -24.19
N LEU A 556 -7.27 -22.16 -24.95
CA LEU A 556 -6.05 -22.94 -24.76
C LEU A 556 -4.81 -22.06 -24.95
N GLU A 557 -4.77 -21.24 -26.01
CA GLU A 557 -3.70 -20.27 -26.26
C GLU A 557 -3.53 -19.29 -25.10
N ALA A 558 -4.62 -18.68 -24.64
CA ALA A 558 -4.61 -17.72 -23.54
C ALA A 558 -4.28 -18.35 -22.18
N ALA A 559 -4.68 -19.61 -21.96
CA ALA A 559 -4.37 -20.35 -20.75
C ALA A 559 -2.89 -20.76 -20.67
N GLY A 560 -2.19 -20.87 -21.82
CA GLY A 560 -0.74 -21.11 -21.90
C GLY A 560 -0.29 -22.19 -22.89
N VAL A 561 -1.21 -22.82 -23.61
CA VAL A 561 -0.87 -23.81 -24.66
C VAL A 561 -0.23 -23.11 -25.84
N ARG A 562 0.84 -23.69 -26.38
CA ARG A 562 1.62 -23.08 -27.47
C ARG A 562 2.13 -24.11 -28.48
N GLU A 563 2.68 -23.65 -29.58
CA GLU A 563 3.43 -24.53 -30.49
C GLU A 563 4.84 -24.80 -29.93
N VAL A 564 5.45 -25.93 -30.30
CA VAL A 564 6.85 -26.23 -29.93
C VAL A 564 7.77 -25.33 -30.75
N GLY A 565 8.43 -24.37 -30.10
CA GLY A 565 9.45 -23.51 -30.68
C GLY A 565 10.87 -23.98 -30.41
N GLU A 566 11.85 -23.21 -30.89
CA GLU A 566 13.28 -23.50 -30.75
C GLU A 566 13.75 -23.44 -29.29
N ARG A 567 13.17 -22.53 -28.50
CA ARG A 567 13.43 -22.38 -27.07
C ARG A 567 13.11 -23.67 -26.29
N GLU A 568 11.99 -24.31 -26.60
CA GLU A 568 11.52 -25.53 -25.93
C GLU A 568 12.44 -26.70 -26.24
N GLN A 569 12.91 -26.78 -27.48
CA GLN A 569 13.88 -27.79 -27.90
C GLN A 569 15.22 -27.63 -27.18
N VAL A 570 15.69 -26.39 -27.01
CA VAL A 570 16.91 -26.09 -26.24
C VAL A 570 16.74 -26.41 -24.75
N GLU A 571 15.61 -26.05 -24.14
CA GLU A 571 15.32 -26.43 -22.74
C GLU A 571 15.29 -27.96 -22.56
N ALA A 572 14.76 -28.71 -23.54
CA ALA A 572 14.79 -30.17 -23.52
C ALA A 572 16.22 -30.72 -23.57
N ILE A 573 17.10 -30.18 -24.45
CA ILE A 573 18.52 -30.55 -24.51
C ILE A 573 19.21 -30.25 -23.18
N LEU A 574 18.97 -29.09 -22.59
CA LEU A 574 19.55 -28.72 -21.29
C LEU A 574 19.13 -29.69 -20.18
N ASN A 575 17.87 -30.13 -20.17
CA ASN A 575 17.32 -31.03 -19.16
C ASN A 575 17.73 -32.51 -19.35
N SER A 576 18.02 -32.94 -20.58
CA SER A 576 18.49 -34.31 -20.85
C SER A 576 20.00 -34.45 -20.77
N THR A 577 20.73 -33.52 -21.39
CA THR A 577 22.15 -33.69 -21.73
C THR A 577 23.07 -32.96 -20.74
N TYR A 578 22.63 -31.82 -20.22
CA TYR A 578 23.38 -30.96 -19.28
C TYR A 578 22.90 -31.09 -17.83
N VAL A 579 22.35 -32.26 -17.48
CA VAL A 579 21.97 -32.66 -16.10
C VAL A 579 22.78 -33.89 -15.68
N GLY A 580 23.29 -33.90 -14.45
CA GLY A 580 24.06 -35.03 -13.90
C GLY A 580 25.46 -35.19 -14.50
N LYS A 581 25.96 -36.43 -14.54
CA LYS A 581 27.29 -36.80 -15.07
C LYS A 581 27.23 -37.37 -16.51
N ASN A 582 26.25 -36.96 -17.30
CA ASN A 582 26.08 -37.47 -18.67
C ASN A 582 27.26 -37.05 -19.55
N GLU A 583 27.96 -38.01 -20.17
CA GLU A 583 29.05 -37.73 -21.11
C GLU A 583 28.49 -37.29 -22.48
N ILE A 584 29.10 -36.27 -23.09
CA ILE A 584 28.80 -35.79 -24.44
C ILE A 584 30.12 -35.70 -25.20
N ALA A 585 30.11 -36.11 -26.48
CA ALA A 585 31.26 -35.90 -27.35
C ALA A 585 31.53 -34.39 -27.52
N PHE A 586 32.79 -34.00 -27.55
CA PHE A 586 33.17 -32.58 -27.61
C PHE A 586 32.63 -31.86 -28.86
N ASP A 587 32.57 -32.54 -30.00
CA ASP A 587 32.01 -31.95 -31.23
C ASP A 587 30.51 -31.69 -31.11
N ASP A 588 29.75 -32.58 -30.47
CA ASP A 588 28.31 -32.38 -30.26
C ASP A 588 28.04 -31.32 -29.20
N HIS A 589 28.90 -31.24 -28.18
CA HIS A 589 28.89 -30.13 -27.23
C HIS A 589 29.06 -28.78 -27.91
N VAL A 590 30.02 -28.66 -28.82
CA VAL A 590 30.28 -27.42 -29.55
C VAL A 590 29.12 -27.06 -30.50
N LYS A 591 28.47 -28.05 -31.12
CA LYS A 591 27.23 -27.83 -31.90
C LYS A 591 26.09 -27.30 -31.03
N ASP A 592 25.91 -27.87 -29.84
CA ASP A 592 24.91 -27.40 -28.87
C ASP A 592 25.19 -25.94 -28.47
N LEU A 593 26.44 -25.59 -28.15
CA LEU A 593 26.81 -24.21 -27.80
C LEU A 593 26.49 -23.22 -28.93
N ASN A 594 26.76 -23.59 -30.19
CA ASN A 594 26.41 -22.75 -31.34
C ASN A 594 24.88 -22.59 -31.49
N ARG A 595 24.12 -23.67 -31.29
CA ARG A 595 22.65 -23.63 -31.29
C ARG A 595 22.09 -22.75 -30.16
N PHE A 596 22.70 -22.82 -28.98
CA PHE A 596 22.34 -21.98 -27.83
C PHE A 596 22.63 -20.50 -28.11
N LEU A 597 23.76 -20.20 -28.76
CA LEU A 597 24.08 -18.83 -29.18
C LEU A 597 23.07 -18.30 -30.21
N GLN A 598 22.68 -19.10 -31.19
CA GLN A 598 21.64 -18.73 -32.17
C GLN A 598 20.28 -18.45 -31.50
N LEU A 599 19.93 -19.22 -30.46
CA LEU A 599 18.74 -18.92 -29.65
C LEU A 599 18.90 -17.58 -28.92
N ILE A 600 20.07 -17.27 -28.37
CA ILE A 600 20.32 -15.97 -27.70
C ILE A 600 20.24 -14.80 -28.70
N HIS A 601 20.75 -14.98 -29.92
CA HIS A 601 20.66 -13.95 -30.97
C HIS A 601 19.21 -13.66 -31.39
N SER A 602 18.36 -14.69 -31.41
CA SER A 602 16.95 -14.56 -31.78
C SER A 602 16.05 -14.14 -30.60
N ASP A 603 16.35 -14.58 -29.38
CA ASP A 603 15.71 -14.20 -28.12
C ASP A 603 16.76 -13.88 -27.05
N PRO A 604 17.14 -12.59 -26.88
CA PRO A 604 18.12 -12.19 -25.86
C PRO A 604 17.73 -12.57 -24.42
N ASN A 605 16.44 -12.82 -24.12
CA ASN A 605 16.02 -13.28 -22.80
C ASN A 605 16.35 -14.75 -22.54
N ALA A 606 16.64 -15.54 -23.58
CA ALA A 606 17.01 -16.95 -23.47
C ALA A 606 18.32 -17.15 -22.70
N VAL A 607 19.18 -16.13 -22.59
CA VAL A 607 20.39 -16.13 -21.75
C VAL A 607 20.12 -16.72 -20.35
N LYS A 608 18.96 -16.39 -19.75
CA LYS A 608 18.55 -16.84 -18.42
C LYS A 608 18.50 -18.37 -18.27
N LEU A 609 18.30 -19.12 -19.35
CA LEU A 609 18.27 -20.58 -19.36
C LEU A 609 19.65 -21.19 -19.05
N PHE A 610 20.71 -20.46 -19.38
CA PHE A 610 22.09 -20.95 -19.38
C PHE A 610 22.89 -20.53 -18.14
N VAL A 611 22.59 -19.37 -17.56
CA VAL A 611 23.38 -18.74 -16.46
C VAL A 611 23.68 -19.69 -15.28
N LYS A 612 22.73 -20.55 -14.91
CA LYS A 612 22.86 -21.45 -13.74
C LYS A 612 23.23 -22.90 -14.09
N ARG A 613 23.44 -23.20 -15.37
CA ARG A 613 23.71 -24.58 -15.85
C ARG A 613 25.21 -24.83 -15.94
N LEU A 614 25.63 -26.08 -15.73
CA LEU A 614 27.03 -26.51 -15.91
C LEU A 614 27.27 -26.81 -17.39
N ILE A 615 27.56 -25.78 -18.17
CA ILE A 615 27.59 -25.85 -19.64
C ILE A 615 28.95 -25.55 -20.25
N LEU A 616 29.82 -24.78 -19.60
CA LEU A 616 31.16 -24.46 -20.13
C LEU A 616 32.20 -25.38 -19.51
N LEU A 617 33.23 -25.75 -20.25
CA LEU A 617 34.38 -26.49 -19.72
C LEU A 617 35.42 -25.54 -19.14
N ASP A 618 35.91 -25.84 -17.94
CA ASP A 618 37.04 -25.16 -17.32
C ASP A 618 38.40 -25.70 -17.80
N GLU A 619 39.48 -25.09 -17.34
CA GLU A 619 40.88 -25.48 -17.61
C GLU A 619 41.21 -26.92 -17.22
N HIS A 620 40.45 -27.54 -16.32
CA HIS A 620 40.60 -28.93 -15.91
C HIS A 620 39.71 -29.89 -16.72
N GLY A 621 38.93 -29.38 -17.68
CA GLY A 621 38.02 -30.16 -18.53
C GLY A 621 36.72 -30.55 -17.83
N LYS A 622 36.38 -29.92 -16.70
CA LYS A 622 35.14 -30.15 -15.96
C LYS A 622 34.08 -29.13 -16.39
N ARG A 623 32.81 -29.56 -16.43
CA ARG A 623 31.69 -28.65 -16.68
C ARG A 623 31.44 -27.76 -15.46
N SER A 624 31.46 -26.46 -15.72
CA SER A 624 31.36 -25.40 -14.73
C SER A 624 30.28 -24.39 -15.13
N SER A 625 29.77 -23.65 -14.16
CA SER A 625 28.78 -22.61 -14.43
C SER A 625 29.44 -21.44 -15.16
N PRO A 626 28.75 -20.75 -16.08
CA PRO A 626 29.27 -19.54 -16.72
C PRO A 626 29.80 -18.50 -15.72
N SER A 627 29.17 -18.35 -14.55
CA SER A 627 29.63 -17.42 -13.50
C SER A 627 30.98 -17.79 -12.89
N ASP A 628 31.40 -19.04 -13.03
CA ASP A 628 32.64 -19.56 -12.44
C ASP A 628 33.80 -19.53 -13.45
N ILE A 629 33.55 -19.05 -14.67
CA ILE A 629 34.54 -18.98 -15.75
C ILE A 629 35.00 -17.54 -15.98
N TYR A 630 36.28 -17.38 -16.32
CA TYR A 630 36.84 -16.17 -16.91
C TYR A 630 37.52 -16.43 -18.26
N LEU A 631 37.55 -15.40 -19.09
CA LEU A 631 38.23 -15.39 -20.38
C LEU A 631 39.55 -14.65 -20.24
N ASP A 632 40.65 -15.31 -20.61
CA ASP A 632 41.97 -14.72 -20.75
C ASP A 632 42.70 -15.42 -21.92
N GLU A 633 44.01 -15.25 -22.04
CA GLU A 633 44.81 -15.96 -23.04
C GLU A 633 44.57 -17.49 -22.99
N PRO A 634 44.41 -18.17 -24.14
CA PRO A 634 44.69 -17.69 -25.50
C PRO A 634 43.53 -16.96 -26.18
N PHE A 635 42.36 -16.78 -25.55
CA PHE A 635 41.15 -16.27 -26.20
C PHE A 635 41.15 -14.76 -26.39
N VAL A 636 41.36 -14.03 -25.29
CA VAL A 636 41.42 -12.56 -25.22
C VAL A 636 42.46 -12.17 -24.19
N SER A 637 43.33 -11.20 -24.44
CA SER A 637 44.32 -10.76 -23.44
C SER A 637 43.64 -9.83 -22.43
N THR A 638 43.19 -10.38 -21.30
CA THR A 638 42.45 -9.65 -20.26
C THR A 638 43.28 -9.45 -19.00
N GLY A 639 44.27 -10.33 -18.75
CA GLY A 639 45.11 -10.33 -17.56
C GLY A 639 44.41 -10.86 -16.30
N LEU A 640 43.19 -11.40 -16.42
CA LEU A 640 42.41 -11.96 -15.31
C LEU A 640 43.08 -13.17 -14.65
N SER A 641 43.90 -13.91 -15.39
CA SER A 641 44.75 -14.98 -14.84
C SER A 641 45.65 -14.47 -13.71
N ALA A 642 46.23 -13.28 -13.83
CA ALA A 642 47.05 -12.68 -12.77
C ALA A 642 46.24 -12.34 -11.51
N PHE A 643 44.93 -12.11 -11.63
CA PHE A 643 44.03 -11.90 -10.49
C PHE A 643 43.69 -13.21 -9.80
N TYR A 644 43.19 -14.20 -10.54
CA TYR A 644 42.70 -15.45 -9.94
C TYR A 644 43.83 -16.41 -9.52
N ASN A 645 45.02 -16.35 -10.14
CA ASN A 645 46.19 -17.12 -9.71
C ASN A 645 46.78 -16.66 -8.36
N ALA A 646 46.41 -15.46 -7.87
CA ALA A 646 46.88 -14.94 -6.59
C ALA A 646 46.15 -15.51 -5.37
N PHE A 647 45.13 -16.37 -5.57
CA PHE A 647 44.30 -16.96 -4.51
C PHE A 647 44.95 -18.25 -3.98
N ASP A 648 45.18 -18.35 -2.66
CA ASP A 648 45.86 -19.50 -2.02
C ASP A 648 45.00 -20.79 -1.94
N THR A 649 43.69 -20.70 -2.19
CA THR A 649 42.72 -21.80 -2.14
C THR A 649 41.69 -21.59 -3.25
N GLY A 650 41.15 -22.67 -3.83
CA GLY A 650 40.23 -22.70 -4.99
C GLY A 650 38.88 -21.97 -4.87
N GLU A 651 38.85 -20.79 -4.24
CA GLU A 651 37.76 -19.82 -4.14
C GLU A 651 37.88 -18.74 -5.23
N GLY A 652 38.19 -19.18 -6.45
CA GLY A 652 38.35 -18.32 -7.63
C GLY A 652 37.51 -18.80 -8.81
N ARG A 653 37.40 -17.98 -9.84
CA ARG A 653 36.92 -18.43 -11.14
C ARG A 653 38.03 -19.22 -11.84
N HIS A 654 37.67 -20.13 -12.73
CA HIS A 654 38.58 -20.92 -13.55
C HIS A 654 38.71 -20.32 -14.96
N ALA A 655 39.86 -20.54 -15.60
CA ALA A 655 40.01 -20.17 -17.01
C ALA A 655 39.10 -21.05 -17.88
N LEU A 656 38.55 -20.46 -18.95
CA LEU A 656 37.86 -21.23 -19.99
C LEU A 656 38.83 -22.27 -20.59
N SER A 657 38.36 -23.50 -20.79
CA SER A 657 39.18 -24.61 -21.27
C SER A 657 39.97 -24.25 -22.54
N PRO A 658 41.32 -24.39 -22.55
CA PRO A 658 42.14 -24.19 -23.74
C PRO A 658 41.73 -25.07 -24.92
N ARG A 659 41.06 -26.20 -24.64
CA ARG A 659 40.51 -27.12 -25.65
C ARG A 659 39.57 -26.42 -26.64
N TYR A 660 38.86 -25.38 -26.23
CA TYR A 660 38.03 -24.58 -27.15
C TYR A 660 38.86 -23.75 -28.15
N ALA A 661 40.11 -23.40 -27.80
CA ALA A 661 41.00 -22.63 -28.69
C ALA A 661 41.67 -23.50 -29.77
N GLU A 662 41.76 -24.81 -29.56
CA GLU A 662 42.30 -25.77 -30.55
C GLU A 662 41.44 -25.83 -31.82
N VAL A 663 40.15 -25.48 -31.71
CA VAL A 663 39.22 -25.46 -32.84
C VAL A 663 39.08 -24.04 -33.37
N ARG A 664 39.98 -23.66 -34.28
CA ARG A 664 40.12 -22.29 -34.82
C ARG A 664 38.82 -21.69 -35.38
N SER A 665 37.94 -22.52 -35.96
CA SER A 665 36.64 -22.09 -36.52
C SER A 665 35.60 -21.68 -35.47
N HIS A 666 35.81 -22.02 -34.19
CA HIS A 666 34.81 -21.89 -33.13
C HIS A 666 35.20 -20.87 -32.05
N ARG A 667 36.44 -20.39 -32.08
CA ARG A 667 37.00 -19.48 -31.06
C ARG A 667 36.14 -18.23 -30.84
N GLU A 668 35.71 -17.56 -31.91
CA GLU A 668 34.97 -16.30 -31.83
C GLU A 668 33.59 -16.49 -31.19
N PHE A 669 32.79 -17.44 -31.68
CA PHE A 669 31.44 -17.66 -31.16
C PHE A 669 31.45 -18.24 -29.75
N ILE A 670 32.46 -19.04 -29.37
CA ILE A 670 32.56 -19.57 -28.00
C ILE A 670 32.86 -18.44 -27.01
N CYS A 671 33.72 -17.48 -27.38
CA CYS A 671 33.94 -16.28 -26.57
C CYS A 671 32.65 -15.47 -26.45
N GLU A 672 31.98 -15.23 -27.58
CA GLU A 672 30.70 -14.50 -27.62
C GLU A 672 29.63 -15.18 -26.74
N PHE A 673 29.48 -16.50 -26.85
CA PHE A 673 28.56 -17.26 -26.04
C PHE A 673 28.93 -17.18 -24.55
N ALA A 674 30.20 -17.43 -24.20
CA ALA A 674 30.68 -17.40 -22.83
C ALA A 674 30.44 -16.01 -22.19
N GLU A 675 30.74 -14.93 -22.90
CA GLU A 675 30.44 -13.57 -22.45
C GLU A 675 28.94 -13.33 -22.29
N ALA A 676 28.13 -13.73 -23.28
CA ALA A 676 26.69 -13.57 -23.25
C ALA A 676 26.03 -14.28 -22.07
N VAL A 677 26.54 -15.45 -21.66
CA VAL A 677 25.99 -16.24 -20.55
C VAL A 677 26.59 -15.92 -19.17
N GLY A 678 27.61 -15.05 -19.10
CA GLY A 678 28.12 -14.49 -17.83
C GLY A 678 29.56 -14.83 -17.44
N ALA A 679 30.36 -15.39 -18.34
CA ALA A 679 31.80 -15.53 -18.14
C ALA A 679 32.49 -14.16 -18.06
N LEU A 680 33.51 -14.05 -17.22
CA LEU A 680 34.18 -12.77 -16.97
C LEU A 680 35.25 -12.49 -18.02
N SER A 681 35.09 -11.43 -18.83
CA SER A 681 36.12 -10.97 -19.78
C SER A 681 36.85 -9.68 -19.36
N ARG A 682 36.50 -9.12 -18.20
CA ARG A 682 37.19 -7.97 -17.60
C ARG A 682 37.01 -7.95 -16.09
N LEU A 683 37.94 -7.35 -15.36
CA LEU A 683 37.76 -7.14 -13.93
C LEU A 683 36.62 -6.14 -13.71
N GLN A 684 35.65 -6.48 -12.87
CA GLN A 684 34.43 -5.68 -12.68
C GLN A 684 34.36 -5.08 -11.28
N VAL A 685 34.04 -3.78 -11.24
CA VAL A 685 33.63 -3.10 -10.00
C VAL A 685 32.14 -3.35 -9.80
N CYS A 686 31.79 -4.11 -8.77
CA CYS A 686 30.42 -4.53 -8.49
C CYS A 686 29.80 -3.63 -7.42
N GLN A 687 28.53 -3.22 -7.63
CA GLN A 687 27.76 -2.54 -6.60
C GLN A 687 27.27 -3.58 -5.57
N VAL A 688 27.51 -3.31 -4.29
CA VAL A 688 27.14 -4.15 -3.15
C VAL A 688 26.43 -3.34 -2.07
N SER A 689 25.99 -3.98 -1.00
CA SER A 689 25.39 -3.29 0.15
C SER A 689 26.46 -2.67 1.05
N CYS A 690 26.10 -1.58 1.74
CA CYS A 690 26.88 -0.92 2.77
C CYS A 690 27.07 -1.75 4.05
N ASP A 691 26.44 -2.92 4.17
CA ASP A 691 26.46 -3.77 5.39
C ASP A 691 27.87 -4.22 5.80
N ARG A 692 28.80 -4.33 4.84
CA ARG A 692 30.20 -4.69 5.09
C ARG A 692 31.15 -3.49 5.02
N ASN A 693 30.61 -2.27 4.94
CA ASN A 693 31.43 -1.07 4.95
C ASN A 693 32.13 -0.92 6.31
N PRO A 694 33.42 -0.53 6.35
CA PRO A 694 34.12 -0.23 7.60
C PRO A 694 33.39 0.78 8.51
N ASN A 695 32.57 1.68 7.93
CA ASN A 695 31.70 2.62 8.65
C ASN A 695 30.20 2.28 8.53
N VAL A 696 29.85 0.99 8.48
CA VAL A 696 28.45 0.51 8.50
C VAL A 696 27.66 1.04 9.70
N GLY A 697 28.34 1.31 10.83
CA GLY A 697 27.75 1.93 12.01
C GLY A 697 27.06 3.26 11.68
N TYR A 698 27.77 4.18 11.03
CA TYR A 698 27.21 5.45 10.58
C TYR A 698 26.26 5.27 9.39
N LEU A 699 26.65 4.49 8.38
CA LEU A 699 25.88 4.38 7.14
C LEU A 699 24.52 3.71 7.36
N VAL A 700 24.49 2.57 8.04
CA VAL A 700 23.32 1.68 8.13
C VAL A 700 22.76 1.63 9.56
N HIS A 701 23.57 1.29 10.57
CA HIS A 701 23.04 0.97 11.91
C HIS A 701 22.46 2.18 12.65
N GLN A 702 23.05 3.37 12.44
CA GLN A 702 22.59 4.63 13.01
C GLN A 702 21.62 5.39 12.08
N ALA A 703 21.22 4.79 10.96
CA ALA A 703 20.32 5.43 10.01
C ALA A 703 18.89 5.50 10.60
N PRO A 704 18.29 6.71 10.69
CA PRO A 704 16.94 6.87 11.24
C PRO A 704 15.87 6.30 10.31
N GLY A 705 14.79 5.77 10.90
CA GLY A 705 13.60 5.31 10.19
C GLY A 705 13.72 3.90 9.59
N ASN A 706 12.57 3.28 9.34
CA ASN A 706 12.50 1.91 8.81
C ASN A 706 12.78 1.86 7.30
N PRO A 707 13.43 0.79 6.80
CA PRO A 707 13.59 0.53 5.37
C PRO A 707 12.25 0.51 4.62
N SER A 708 12.21 1.13 3.45
CA SER A 708 11.04 1.13 2.55
C SER A 708 11.45 0.77 1.13
N ARG A 709 10.47 0.71 0.20
CA ARG A 709 10.76 0.58 -1.25
C ARG A 709 11.66 1.68 -1.83
N HIS A 710 11.83 2.80 -1.12
CA HIS A 710 12.69 3.92 -1.51
C HIS A 710 14.08 3.87 -0.84
N LYS A 711 14.44 2.73 -0.23
CA LYS A 711 15.76 2.48 0.36
C LYS A 711 16.84 2.63 -0.71
N ILE A 712 17.90 3.37 -0.38
CA ILE A 712 19.15 3.42 -1.16
C ILE A 712 20.21 2.75 -0.31
N ASP A 713 20.91 1.79 -0.89
CA ASP A 713 21.97 1.02 -0.24
C ASP A 713 22.94 0.60 -1.34
N LYS A 714 23.99 1.41 -1.49
CA LYS A 714 24.94 1.31 -2.59
C LYS A 714 26.34 1.51 -2.06
N ASP A 715 27.14 0.47 -2.15
CA ASP A 715 28.57 0.46 -1.94
C ASP A 715 29.22 -0.28 -3.11
N TYR A 716 30.55 -0.37 -3.15
CA TYR A 716 31.26 -0.93 -4.29
C TYR A 716 32.46 -1.75 -3.83
N GLN A 717 32.68 -2.88 -4.49
CA GLN A 717 33.83 -3.75 -4.28
C GLN A 717 34.26 -4.44 -5.59
N ILE A 718 35.49 -4.92 -5.63
CA ILE A 718 35.91 -5.95 -6.59
C ILE A 718 35.94 -7.27 -5.81
N HIS A 719 35.10 -8.23 -6.20
CA HIS A 719 35.01 -9.52 -5.51
C HIS A 719 36.37 -10.23 -5.51
N GLY A 720 36.83 -10.65 -4.33
CA GLY A 720 38.11 -11.34 -4.17
C GLY A 720 39.35 -10.44 -4.15
N LEU A 721 39.21 -9.11 -4.27
CA LEU A 721 40.34 -8.18 -4.28
C LEU A 721 41.21 -8.27 -3.03
N VAL A 722 40.61 -8.40 -1.85
CA VAL A 722 41.35 -8.54 -0.57
C VAL A 722 42.27 -9.77 -0.60
N ASN A 723 41.83 -10.87 -1.22
CA ASN A 723 42.64 -12.07 -1.35
C ASN A 723 43.74 -11.89 -2.40
N ALA A 724 43.41 -11.33 -3.56
CA ALA A 724 44.39 -11.07 -4.62
C ALA A 724 45.53 -10.15 -4.14
N LEU A 725 45.22 -9.14 -3.31
CA LEU A 725 46.21 -8.19 -2.78
C LEU A 725 47.12 -8.77 -1.67
N LYS A 726 46.92 -10.01 -1.22
CA LYS A 726 47.87 -10.69 -0.30
C LYS A 726 49.19 -10.98 -0.99
N ASN A 727 49.15 -11.28 -2.28
CA ASN A 727 50.31 -11.63 -3.11
C ASN A 727 50.42 -10.63 -4.29
N PRO A 728 50.81 -9.36 -4.04
CA PRO A 728 50.87 -8.34 -5.09
C PRO A 728 51.90 -8.68 -6.16
N SER A 729 51.54 -8.44 -7.43
CA SER A 729 52.44 -8.58 -8.58
C SER A 729 52.23 -7.42 -9.55
N VAL A 730 53.23 -7.10 -10.37
CA VAL A 730 53.13 -6.02 -11.37
C VAL A 730 51.96 -6.25 -12.34
N PRO A 731 51.72 -7.47 -12.89
CA PRO A 731 50.56 -7.73 -13.74
C PRO A 731 49.21 -7.52 -13.03
N LEU A 732 49.10 -7.91 -11.76
CA LEU A 732 47.90 -7.69 -10.94
C LEU A 732 47.66 -6.19 -10.70
N ALA A 733 48.69 -5.46 -10.29
CA ALA A 733 48.62 -4.02 -10.07
C ALA A 733 48.21 -3.28 -11.35
N ARG A 734 48.73 -3.71 -12.52
CA ARG A 734 48.37 -3.16 -13.83
C ARG A 734 46.92 -3.45 -14.22
N LEU A 735 46.43 -4.66 -13.97
CA LEU A 735 45.02 -5.01 -14.20
C LEU A 735 44.09 -4.13 -13.36
N ILE A 736 44.39 -3.98 -12.06
CA ILE A 736 43.61 -3.12 -11.16
C ILE A 736 43.68 -1.67 -11.64
N TRP A 737 44.88 -1.15 -11.91
CA TRP A 737 45.09 0.23 -12.34
C TRP A 737 44.34 0.56 -13.64
N SER A 738 44.50 -0.26 -14.68
CA SER A 738 43.79 -0.08 -15.95
C SER A 738 42.27 -0.23 -15.81
N THR A 739 41.79 -1.10 -14.92
CA THR A 739 40.36 -1.26 -14.62
C THR A 739 39.77 -0.01 -13.97
N LEU A 740 40.49 0.63 -13.05
CA LEU A 740 40.08 1.86 -12.38
C LEU A 740 40.19 3.08 -13.31
N ALA A 741 41.27 3.17 -14.08
CA ALA A 741 41.50 4.25 -15.06
C ALA A 741 40.42 4.29 -16.15
N ARG A 742 39.90 3.13 -16.57
CA ARG A 742 38.80 3.02 -17.54
C ARG A 742 37.42 3.38 -17.00
N GLN A 743 37.25 3.58 -15.69
CA GLN A 743 35.96 3.98 -15.12
C GLN A 743 35.66 5.44 -15.47
N THR A 744 34.58 5.69 -16.20
CA THR A 744 34.13 7.04 -16.57
C THR A 744 33.42 7.78 -15.43
N ASP A 745 32.91 7.05 -14.44
CA ASP A 745 32.21 7.57 -13.26
C ASP A 745 33.02 7.30 -11.98
N ILE A 746 32.96 8.22 -11.02
CA ILE A 746 33.60 8.13 -9.71
C ILE A 746 32.66 7.65 -8.60
N LYS A 747 31.38 7.36 -8.91
CA LYS A 747 30.41 6.85 -7.92
C LYS A 747 30.95 5.67 -7.12
N TRP A 748 31.76 4.81 -7.74
CA TRP A 748 32.36 3.66 -7.06
C TRP A 748 33.27 4.03 -5.89
N THR A 749 33.69 5.29 -5.78
CA THR A 749 34.53 5.78 -4.67
C THR A 749 33.76 6.04 -3.38
N ARG A 750 32.41 6.06 -3.45
CA ARG A 750 31.54 6.42 -2.33
C ARG A 750 30.50 5.32 -2.05
N ALA A 751 30.26 5.08 -0.76
CA ALA A 751 29.13 4.34 -0.25
C ALA A 751 28.00 5.32 0.11
N ILE A 752 26.76 5.00 -0.24
CA ILE A 752 25.59 5.85 -0.04
C ILE A 752 24.43 5.02 0.51
N TYR A 753 23.86 5.47 1.64
CA TYR A 753 22.75 4.82 2.31
C TYR A 753 21.61 5.78 2.67
N ARG A 754 20.36 5.31 2.56
CA ARG A 754 19.15 5.97 3.06
C ARG A 754 18.02 4.96 3.27
N SER A 755 17.36 4.98 4.44
CA SER A 755 16.28 4.03 4.78
C SER A 755 14.98 4.25 3.98
N ASN A 756 14.57 5.51 3.77
CA ASN A 756 13.36 5.86 3.01
C ASN A 756 13.43 7.30 2.43
N GLN A 757 12.46 7.69 1.62
CA GLN A 757 12.48 8.96 0.87
C GLN A 757 12.57 10.22 1.75
N THR A 758 12.11 10.16 3.01
CA THR A 758 12.08 11.32 3.92
C THR A 758 13.41 11.58 4.63
N GLN A 759 14.33 10.61 4.62
CA GLN A 759 15.60 10.68 5.33
C GLN A 759 16.70 11.27 4.44
N GLN A 760 17.71 11.90 5.05
CA GLN A 760 18.87 12.40 4.31
C GLN A 760 19.77 11.25 3.85
N LEU A 761 20.50 11.47 2.76
CA LEU A 761 21.52 10.54 2.27
C LEU A 761 22.73 10.59 3.19
N ARG A 762 23.16 9.42 3.67
CA ARG A 762 24.43 9.25 4.38
C ARG A 762 25.45 8.76 3.39
N GLU A 763 26.61 9.42 3.33
CA GLU A 763 27.69 9.09 2.41
C GLU A 763 29.00 8.87 3.16
N ASP A 764 29.80 7.91 2.70
CA ASP A 764 31.18 7.69 3.13
C ASP A 764 32.02 7.10 1.96
N VAL A 765 33.27 6.76 2.19
CA VAL A 765 34.13 6.04 1.24
C VAL A 765 33.66 4.60 1.03
N SER A 766 33.78 4.11 -0.20
CA SER A 766 33.39 2.74 -0.52
C SER A 766 34.33 1.69 0.06
N GLN A 767 33.84 0.45 0.19
CA GLN A 767 34.65 -0.71 0.56
C GLN A 767 35.86 -0.89 -0.36
N LEU A 768 35.69 -0.68 -1.66
CA LEU A 768 36.76 -0.74 -2.66
C LEU A 768 37.86 0.29 -2.36
N VAL A 769 37.49 1.54 -2.07
CA VAL A 769 38.46 2.60 -1.77
C VAL A 769 39.23 2.30 -0.50
N VAL A 770 38.57 1.83 0.56
CA VAL A 770 39.26 1.46 1.80
C VAL A 770 40.25 0.32 1.56
N THR A 771 39.82 -0.72 0.84
CA THR A 771 40.69 -1.86 0.50
C THR A 771 41.94 -1.42 -0.27
N LEU A 772 41.77 -0.54 -1.27
CA LEU A 772 42.88 -0.03 -2.08
C LEU A 772 43.80 0.92 -1.29
N ARG A 773 43.27 1.71 -0.35
CA ARG A 773 44.04 2.64 0.51
C ARG A 773 44.97 1.89 1.46
N ASP A 774 44.48 0.81 2.05
CA ASP A 774 45.15 0.15 3.17
C ASP A 774 46.15 -0.93 2.71
N ALA A 775 45.94 -1.49 1.53
CA ALA A 775 46.79 -2.51 0.93
C ALA A 775 48.06 -1.94 0.28
N LYS A 776 49.15 -2.72 0.31
CA LYS A 776 50.40 -2.46 -0.43
C LYS A 776 50.31 -3.12 -1.80
N TRP A 777 50.00 -2.35 -2.84
CA TRP A 777 49.75 -2.92 -4.17
C TRP A 777 50.30 -2.09 -5.33
N LEU A 778 50.86 -0.90 -5.06
CA LEU A 778 51.45 -0.06 -6.09
C LEU A 778 52.95 -0.29 -6.17
N PRO A 779 53.49 -0.68 -7.33
CA PRO A 779 54.92 -0.88 -7.51
C PRO A 779 55.67 0.47 -7.44
N GLN A 780 56.78 0.49 -6.71
CA GLN A 780 57.74 1.59 -6.61
C GLN A 780 59.16 1.01 -6.71
N GLY A 781 59.59 0.70 -7.94
CA GLY A 781 60.78 -0.13 -8.15
C GLY A 781 60.53 -1.59 -7.72
N ASP A 782 61.32 -2.10 -6.79
CA ASP A 782 61.26 -3.51 -6.33
C ASP A 782 60.26 -3.76 -5.19
N GLU A 783 59.65 -2.71 -4.63
CA GLU A 783 58.71 -2.82 -3.50
C GLU A 783 57.28 -2.38 -3.89
N PHE A 784 56.29 -2.92 -3.16
CA PHE A 784 54.90 -2.48 -3.23
C PHE A 784 54.55 -1.60 -2.02
N VAL A 785 53.99 -0.43 -2.28
CA VAL A 785 53.63 0.54 -1.23
C VAL A 785 52.12 0.82 -1.22
N ARG A 786 51.66 1.51 -0.17
CA ARG A 786 50.30 2.03 -0.10
C ARG A 786 50.14 3.26 -1.01
N PRO A 787 48.95 3.54 -1.55
CA PRO A 787 48.72 4.75 -2.34
C PRO A 787 49.23 6.05 -1.72
N ALA A 788 49.06 6.25 -0.41
CA ALA A 788 49.54 7.46 0.27
C ALA A 788 51.06 7.67 0.22
N GLU A 789 51.81 6.59 0.07
CA GLU A 789 53.27 6.55 0.03
C GLU A 789 53.82 6.54 -1.40
N ALA A 790 52.97 6.33 -2.40
CA ALA A 790 53.37 6.20 -3.79
C ALA A 790 53.75 7.55 -4.42
N ASP A 791 54.84 7.54 -5.19
CA ASP A 791 55.25 8.62 -6.08
C ASP A 791 54.91 8.24 -7.53
N PHE A 792 54.23 9.14 -8.25
CA PHE A 792 53.87 8.91 -9.65
C PHE A 792 55.11 8.74 -10.54
N ARG A 793 56.26 9.30 -10.16
CA ARG A 793 57.52 9.24 -10.91
C ARG A 793 58.19 7.87 -10.86
N LEU A 794 57.77 7.01 -9.94
CA LEU A 794 58.33 5.67 -9.71
C LEU A 794 57.38 4.55 -10.17
N LEU A 795 56.26 4.90 -10.81
CA LEU A 795 55.37 3.93 -11.44
C LEU A 795 56.02 3.38 -12.75
N PRO A 796 55.84 2.09 -13.08
CA PRO A 796 56.30 1.52 -14.35
C PRO A 796 55.71 2.23 -15.59
N GLU A 797 56.42 2.19 -16.72
CA GLU A 797 56.03 2.92 -17.95
C GLU A 797 54.66 2.54 -18.53
N ASP A 798 54.18 1.32 -18.23
CA ASP A 798 52.89 0.81 -18.68
C ASP A 798 51.70 1.21 -17.78
N PHE A 799 51.92 2.08 -16.78
CA PHE A 799 50.88 2.67 -15.93
C PHE A 799 50.51 4.08 -16.41
N GLU A 800 49.36 4.22 -17.07
CA GLU A 800 48.85 5.54 -17.46
C GLU A 800 48.58 6.43 -16.24
N TYR A 801 49.13 7.64 -16.21
CA TYR A 801 48.92 8.62 -15.14
C TYR A 801 48.46 9.95 -15.72
N ALA A 802 47.33 10.47 -15.21
CA ALA A 802 46.88 11.83 -15.52
C ALA A 802 46.65 12.63 -14.23
N PRO A 803 47.31 13.80 -14.06
CA PRO A 803 47.08 14.66 -12.92
C PRO A 803 45.62 15.16 -12.94
N GLY A 804 44.89 14.93 -11.85
CA GLY A 804 43.48 15.35 -11.71
C GLY A 804 42.44 14.23 -11.81
N TRP A 805 42.84 12.96 -11.99
CA TRP A 805 41.93 11.84 -11.80
C TRP A 805 41.36 11.83 -10.38
N LYS A 806 40.06 12.12 -10.25
CA LYS A 806 39.36 12.26 -8.98
C LYS A 806 39.44 11.00 -8.10
N TRP A 807 39.57 9.82 -8.70
CA TRP A 807 39.71 8.57 -7.96
C TRP A 807 41.09 8.39 -7.30
N LEU A 808 42.15 9.01 -7.82
CA LEU A 808 43.48 9.02 -7.19
C LEU A 808 43.42 9.75 -5.84
N ALA A 809 42.73 10.89 -5.78
CA ALA A 809 42.44 11.59 -4.53
C ALA A 809 41.58 10.74 -3.60
N ALA A 810 40.61 10.00 -4.14
CA ALA A 810 39.79 9.08 -3.35
C ALA A 810 40.62 7.97 -2.72
N ILE A 811 41.69 7.44 -3.34
CA ILE A 811 42.59 6.47 -2.68
C ILE A 811 43.77 7.12 -1.96
N LYS A 812 43.77 8.45 -1.80
CA LYS A 812 44.84 9.22 -1.14
C LYS A 812 46.22 9.07 -1.78
N PHE A 813 46.28 8.86 -3.10
CA PHE A 813 47.53 8.68 -3.81
C PHE A 813 48.48 9.88 -3.62
N GLY A 814 49.72 9.64 -3.19
CA GLY A 814 50.76 10.67 -3.02
C GLY A 814 50.56 11.67 -1.87
N GLU A 815 49.62 11.41 -0.95
CA GLU A 815 49.30 12.33 0.16
C GLU A 815 50.52 12.58 1.08
N ASN A 816 51.31 11.54 1.41
CA ASN A 816 52.46 11.68 2.30
C ASN A 816 53.65 12.39 1.64
N VAL A 817 53.83 12.20 0.33
CA VAL A 817 54.85 12.90 -0.46
C VAL A 817 54.53 14.41 -0.51
N THR A 818 53.26 14.75 -0.67
CA THR A 818 52.78 16.14 -0.65
C THR A 818 52.95 16.78 0.73
N LYS A 819 52.53 16.09 1.81
CA LYS A 819 52.68 16.58 3.20
C LYS A 819 54.13 16.81 3.61
N ARG A 820 55.05 15.91 3.27
CA ARG A 820 56.49 16.08 3.53
C ARG A 820 57.05 17.34 2.85
N THR A 821 56.53 17.68 1.68
CA THR A 821 56.94 18.88 0.91
C THR A 821 56.37 20.17 1.54
N GLU A 822 55.14 20.13 2.07
CA GLU A 822 54.51 21.27 2.75
C GLU A 822 55.05 21.52 4.17
N GLU A 823 55.33 20.47 4.95
CA GLU A 823 55.94 20.59 6.28
C GLU A 823 57.34 21.21 6.22
N TYR A 824 58.12 20.90 5.18
CA TYR A 824 59.42 21.53 4.93
C TYR A 824 59.28 23.04 4.64
N LYS A 825 58.25 23.45 3.90
CA LYS A 825 57.94 24.87 3.66
C LYS A 825 57.52 25.60 4.95
N LYS A 826 56.61 25.01 5.73
CA LYS A 826 56.13 25.61 7.00
C LYS A 826 57.23 25.73 8.05
N LYS A 827 58.14 24.75 8.16
CA LYS A 827 59.31 24.84 9.05
C LYS A 827 60.20 26.04 8.71
N LYS A 828 60.40 26.31 7.42
CA LYS A 828 61.23 27.42 6.93
C LYS A 828 60.57 28.78 7.17
N GLU A 829 59.25 28.86 7.04
CA GLU A 829 58.47 30.08 7.31
C GLU A 829 58.39 30.40 8.82
N PHE A 830 58.25 29.38 9.67
CA PHE A 830 58.18 29.56 11.14
C PHE A 830 59.53 29.94 11.78
N ALA A 831 60.65 29.45 11.25
CA ALA A 831 61.99 29.85 11.70
C ALA A 831 62.29 31.33 11.38
N ALA A 832 61.83 31.81 10.23
CA ALA A 832 61.97 33.21 9.82
C ALA A 832 61.11 34.18 10.66
N GLU A 833 59.91 33.76 11.08
CA GLU A 833 59.03 34.57 11.95
C GLU A 833 59.60 34.79 13.37
N LEU A 834 60.38 33.84 13.87
CA LEU A 834 61.01 33.92 15.21
C LEU A 834 62.40 34.59 15.19
N GLY A 835 62.84 35.08 14.04
CA GLY A 835 64.08 35.86 13.89
C GLY A 835 65.36 35.03 13.88
N PHE A 836 65.29 33.74 13.54
CA PHE A 836 66.48 32.89 13.39
C PHE A 836 66.81 32.73 11.91
N ASP A 837 68.03 33.09 11.53
CA ASP A 837 68.48 33.10 10.13
C ASP A 837 68.90 31.72 9.60
N ASP A 838 69.10 30.74 10.51
CA ASP A 838 69.51 29.38 10.17
C ASP A 838 69.08 28.33 11.22
N ASP A 839 69.03 27.06 10.80
CA ASP A 839 68.55 25.94 11.63
C ASP A 839 69.43 25.69 12.88
N GLN A 840 70.72 26.07 12.85
CA GLN A 840 71.64 25.88 13.98
C GLN A 840 71.26 26.83 15.13
N SER A 841 70.94 28.08 14.80
CA SER A 841 70.53 29.11 15.76
C SER A 841 69.22 28.76 16.51
N LEU A 842 68.30 28.06 15.85
CA LEU A 842 67.06 27.56 16.46
C LEU A 842 67.33 26.38 17.42
N GLU A 843 68.25 25.49 17.07
CA GLU A 843 68.63 24.37 17.93
C GLU A 843 69.40 24.84 19.18
N ASP A 844 70.26 25.86 19.06
CA ASP A 844 70.94 26.48 20.20
C ASP A 844 69.94 27.12 21.19
N ALA A 845 68.88 27.75 20.69
CA ALA A 845 67.81 28.32 21.51
C ALA A 845 67.01 27.25 22.28
N LYS A 846 66.71 26.11 21.62
CA LYS A 846 66.07 24.97 22.28
C LYS A 846 66.98 24.34 23.34
N TRP A 847 68.27 24.21 23.05
CA TRP A 847 69.26 23.71 24.00
C TRP A 847 69.33 24.60 25.25
N PHE A 848 69.40 25.93 25.09
CA PHE A 848 69.40 26.86 26.23
C PHE A 848 68.12 26.78 27.05
N ALA A 849 66.95 26.63 26.41
CA ALA A 849 65.68 26.48 27.12
C ALA A 849 65.57 25.17 27.92
N ALA A 850 66.29 24.12 27.50
CA ALA A 850 66.30 22.80 28.12
C ALA A 850 67.22 22.69 29.36
N LEU A 851 68.15 23.63 29.57
CA LEU A 851 68.94 23.70 30.80
C LEU A 851 68.06 23.86 32.05
N ASP A 852 68.49 23.37 33.21
CA ASP A 852 67.75 23.58 34.45
C ASP A 852 67.79 25.06 34.92
N ALA A 853 67.00 25.39 35.95
CA ALA A 853 66.86 26.77 36.40
C ALA A 853 68.13 27.32 37.07
N GLU A 854 68.90 26.47 37.76
CA GLU A 854 70.16 26.85 38.42
C GLU A 854 71.27 27.11 37.40
N ALA A 855 71.45 26.23 36.41
CA ALA A 855 72.41 26.40 35.33
C ALA A 855 72.10 27.64 34.47
N ARG A 856 70.82 27.90 34.19
CA ARG A 856 70.39 29.14 33.49
C ARG A 856 70.62 30.39 34.34
N GLN A 857 70.44 30.33 35.66
CA GLN A 857 70.75 31.45 36.55
C GLN A 857 72.25 31.70 36.68
N LEU A 858 73.07 30.65 36.78
CA LEU A 858 74.52 30.74 36.82
C LEU A 858 75.05 31.39 35.55
N PHE A 859 74.62 30.90 34.37
CA PHE A 859 75.00 31.46 33.07
C PHE A 859 74.54 32.92 32.91
N LYS A 860 73.32 33.26 33.36
CA LYS A 860 72.83 34.66 33.37
C LYS A 860 73.61 35.54 34.33
N SER A 861 74.03 35.04 35.50
CA SER A 861 74.77 35.81 36.50
C SER A 861 76.21 36.09 36.06
N GLU A 862 76.87 35.10 35.45
CA GLU A 862 78.24 35.25 34.92
C GLU A 862 78.25 36.18 33.71
N TYR A 863 77.27 36.05 32.81
CA TYR A 863 77.10 36.92 31.64
C TYR A 863 76.78 38.37 32.03
N ARG A 864 75.90 38.60 33.02
CA ARG A 864 75.56 39.96 33.49
C ARG A 864 76.70 40.67 34.22
N SER A 865 77.58 39.94 34.91
CA SER A 865 78.76 40.52 35.60
C SER A 865 79.83 41.08 34.65
N ARG A 866 79.80 40.68 33.36
CA ARG A 866 80.80 41.07 32.35
C ARG A 866 80.33 42.15 31.38
N MET A 867 79.08 42.62 31.45
CA MET A 867 78.43 43.33 30.33
C MET A 867 78.04 44.80 30.53
N SER A 868 78.22 45.46 31.68
CA SER A 868 78.07 46.93 31.73
C SER A 868 78.64 47.59 32.99
N VAL A 869 79.82 48.22 32.90
CA VAL A 869 80.24 49.30 33.83
C VAL A 869 81.13 50.28 33.05
N ASP A 870 80.85 51.58 33.16
CA ASP A 870 81.61 52.64 32.48
C ASP A 870 82.98 52.89 33.14
N LEU A 871 84.01 53.09 32.31
CA LEU A 871 85.37 53.41 32.77
C LEU A 871 85.47 54.85 33.28
N PRO A 872 86.31 55.12 34.28
CA PRO A 872 86.48 56.46 34.82
C PRO A 872 87.20 57.39 33.82
N GLU A 873 86.55 58.47 33.39
CA GLU A 873 87.17 59.58 32.65
C GLU A 873 87.40 60.78 33.59
N ARG A 874 88.60 61.36 33.57
CA ARG A 874 88.95 62.55 34.37
C ARG A 874 89.73 63.58 33.56
N SER A 875 89.12 64.74 33.31
CA SER A 875 89.72 65.87 32.62
C SER A 875 89.85 67.08 33.54
N SER A 876 90.92 67.86 33.38
CA SER A 876 91.15 69.10 34.13
C SER A 876 90.59 70.30 33.38
N ALA A 877 89.86 71.19 34.07
CA ALA A 877 89.28 72.39 33.49
C ALA A 877 90.33 73.41 32.98
N ASN A 878 91.58 73.35 33.47
CA ASN A 878 92.70 74.13 32.94
C ASN A 878 93.99 73.27 32.94
N PRO A 879 94.26 72.55 31.83
CA PRO A 879 95.37 71.60 31.76
C PRO A 879 96.76 72.24 31.83
N GLU A 880 96.95 73.42 31.22
CA GLU A 880 98.26 74.09 31.13
C GLU A 880 98.76 74.53 32.51
N ARG A 881 97.92 75.24 33.28
CA ARG A 881 98.28 75.69 34.64
C ARG A 881 98.56 74.53 35.59
N ARG A 882 97.86 73.40 35.41
CA ARG A 882 98.10 72.18 36.19
C ARG A 882 99.45 71.56 35.80
N SER A 883 99.73 71.46 34.50
CA SER A 883 101.00 70.96 33.97
C SER A 883 102.19 71.75 34.50
N ASP A 884 102.12 73.10 34.51
CA ASP A 884 103.20 73.94 35.03
C ASP A 884 103.45 73.71 36.54
N LYS A 885 102.38 73.61 37.33
CA LYS A 885 102.48 73.33 38.76
C LYS A 885 103.07 71.95 39.04
N VAL A 886 102.68 70.95 38.26
CA VAL A 886 103.21 69.58 38.37
C VAL A 886 104.68 69.53 37.92
N GLY A 887 105.04 70.26 36.87
CA GLY A 887 106.43 70.42 36.43
C GLY A 887 107.31 71.07 37.48
N GLN A 888 106.82 72.10 38.19
CA GLN A 888 107.56 72.71 39.30
C GLN A 888 107.78 71.73 40.46
N LEU A 889 106.74 70.97 40.84
CA LEU A 889 106.85 69.92 41.87
C LEU A 889 107.85 68.83 41.47
N ALA A 890 108.01 68.58 40.17
CA ALA A 890 108.99 67.62 39.67
C ALA A 890 110.43 68.16 39.77
N LEU A 891 110.65 69.45 39.52
CA LEU A 891 111.96 70.09 39.76
C LEU A 891 112.35 70.05 41.24
N ASP A 892 111.38 70.24 42.14
CA ASP A 892 111.60 70.22 43.60
C ASP A 892 111.67 68.80 44.20
N ALA A 893 111.51 67.74 43.39
CA ALA A 893 111.47 66.38 43.89
C ALA A 893 112.85 65.88 44.38
N PRO A 894 112.88 65.09 45.48
CA PRO A 894 114.13 64.57 46.04
C PRO A 894 114.78 63.52 45.12
N GLU A 895 116.12 63.53 45.08
CA GLU A 895 116.96 62.59 44.31
C GLU A 895 116.94 61.17 44.91
N GLU A 896 117.05 60.16 44.06
CA GLU A 896 116.99 58.74 44.44
C GLU A 896 118.37 58.17 44.77
N GLU A 897 118.71 58.02 46.05
CA GLU A 897 119.93 57.30 46.47
C GLU A 897 119.75 55.77 46.40
N LYS A 898 120.63 55.09 45.66
CA LYS A 898 120.68 53.62 45.54
C LYS A 898 122.00 53.06 46.10
N GLU A 899 121.97 52.53 47.31
CA GLU A 899 123.11 51.79 47.87
C GLU A 899 123.02 50.29 47.52
N VAL A 900 124.08 49.75 46.90
CA VAL A 900 124.11 48.35 46.41
C VAL A 900 124.67 47.43 47.50
N ARG A 901 123.79 46.70 48.19
CA ARG A 901 124.12 45.46 48.92
C ARG A 901 123.07 44.38 48.65
N SER A 902 123.50 43.13 48.69
CA SER A 902 122.72 41.95 48.31
C SER A 902 121.45 41.83 49.17
N ARG A 903 120.29 41.88 48.48
CA ARG A 903 118.89 41.97 48.96
C ARG A 903 118.39 43.42 49.01
N SER A 904 117.68 43.83 47.97
CA SER A 904 117.03 45.14 47.89
C SER A 904 115.78 45.21 48.79
N VAL A 905 115.92 45.92 49.92
CA VAL A 905 114.84 46.63 50.61
C VAL A 905 115.11 48.13 50.42
N SER A 906 114.20 48.84 49.78
CA SER A 906 114.26 50.30 49.57
C SER A 906 113.94 51.03 50.88
N THR A 907 114.97 51.58 51.53
CA THR A 907 114.86 52.63 52.56
C THR A 907 115.32 53.94 51.91
N VAL A 908 114.62 55.06 51.82
CA VAL A 908 113.26 55.54 52.10
C VAL A 908 113.34 57.05 51.81
N ILE A 909 112.31 57.64 51.18
CA ILE A 909 111.67 58.82 51.78
C ILE A 909 110.17 58.53 51.80
N ALA A 910 109.60 58.44 53.01
CA ALA A 910 108.26 57.89 53.25
C ALA A 910 107.13 58.83 52.80
N SER A 911 107.44 60.09 52.50
CA SER A 911 106.45 61.10 52.09
C SER A 911 105.86 60.79 50.71
N VAL A 912 106.67 60.46 49.70
CA VAL A 912 106.18 60.26 48.32
C VAL A 912 105.39 58.96 48.16
N LYS A 913 105.80 57.87 48.83
CA LYS A 913 105.06 56.58 48.80
C LYS A 913 103.65 56.70 49.41
N LYS A 914 103.41 57.66 50.30
CA LYS A 914 102.09 57.91 50.90
C LYS A 914 101.09 58.48 49.89
N GLU A 915 101.56 59.18 48.85
CA GLU A 915 100.68 59.85 47.87
C GLU A 915 100.31 58.98 46.67
N ILE A 916 101.09 57.93 46.37
CA ILE A 916 100.87 57.06 45.19
C ILE A 916 99.48 56.40 45.21
N LYS A 917 99.14 55.67 46.27
CA LYS A 917 97.87 54.93 46.34
C LYS A 917 96.65 55.85 46.36
N PRO A 918 96.61 56.95 47.15
CA PRO A 918 95.52 57.91 47.11
C PRO A 918 95.31 58.50 45.71
N TYR A 919 96.38 58.95 45.06
CA TYR A 919 96.32 59.55 43.72
C TYR A 919 95.74 58.57 42.69
N LEU A 920 96.26 57.34 42.64
CA LEU A 920 95.79 56.34 41.67
C LEU A 920 94.37 55.86 41.96
N ARG A 921 94.01 55.73 43.24
CA ARG A 921 92.63 55.39 43.64
C ARG A 921 91.67 56.47 43.20
N GLU A 922 92.04 57.74 43.35
CA GLU A 922 91.30 58.84 42.77
C GLU A 922 91.11 58.61 41.28
N GLN A 923 92.20 58.45 40.53
CA GLN A 923 92.14 58.41 39.07
C GLN A 923 91.32 57.25 38.51
N TYR A 924 91.37 56.07 39.11
CA TYR A 924 90.84 54.84 38.51
C TYR A 924 89.71 54.18 39.31
N THR A 925 89.08 54.91 40.22
CA THR A 925 87.78 54.54 40.78
C THR A 925 86.69 55.31 40.06
N ASN A 926 85.67 54.62 39.53
CA ASN A 926 84.53 55.26 38.87
C ASN A 926 83.48 55.79 39.87
N ALA A 927 82.41 56.40 39.36
CA ALA A 927 81.35 56.98 40.19
C ALA A 927 80.65 55.95 41.11
N ASP A 928 80.64 54.67 40.72
CA ASP A 928 80.04 53.57 41.49
C ASP A 928 81.00 52.99 42.55
N GLY A 929 82.19 53.57 42.72
CA GLY A 929 83.17 53.13 43.71
C GLY A 929 83.99 51.90 43.28
N VAL A 930 83.91 51.48 42.02
CA VAL A 930 84.67 50.34 41.49
C VAL A 930 86.04 50.82 41.03
N MET A 931 87.11 50.23 41.59
CA MET A 931 88.49 50.50 41.21
C MET A 931 88.92 49.58 40.07
N PHE A 932 89.50 50.14 39.01
CA PHE A 932 89.86 49.41 37.81
C PHE A 932 91.37 49.17 37.67
N CYS A 933 91.71 48.03 37.07
CA CYS A 933 93.05 47.76 36.57
C CYS A 933 93.26 48.46 35.23
N GLN A 934 94.32 49.25 35.09
CA GLN A 934 94.57 50.03 33.87
C GLN A 934 94.80 49.18 32.60
N ILE A 935 95.15 47.89 32.73
CA ILE A 935 95.43 47.02 31.57
C ILE A 935 94.19 46.25 31.14
N CYS A 936 93.58 45.45 32.03
CA CYS A 936 92.42 44.65 31.67
C CYS A 936 91.10 45.41 31.75
N GLN A 937 91.10 46.63 32.30
CA GLN A 937 89.92 47.49 32.41
C GLN A 937 88.75 46.83 33.16
N ALA A 938 89.06 45.81 33.98
CA ALA A 938 88.14 45.16 34.87
C ALA A 938 88.31 45.71 36.29
N GLY A 939 87.23 45.64 37.08
CA GLY A 939 87.29 45.89 38.51
C GLY A 939 88.34 44.99 39.17
N VAL A 940 89.08 45.53 40.13
CA VAL A 940 90.12 44.76 40.83
C VAL A 940 89.49 43.56 41.55
N PRO A 941 90.20 42.42 41.62
CA PRO A 941 89.55 41.13 41.85
C PRO A 941 88.97 40.94 43.26
N PHE A 942 89.40 41.73 44.24
CA PHE A 942 88.91 41.67 45.62
C PHE A 942 89.21 42.97 46.37
N SER A 943 88.54 43.14 47.51
CA SER A 943 88.81 44.21 48.48
C SER A 943 89.49 43.65 49.73
N LEU A 944 90.32 44.47 50.37
CA LEU A 944 90.92 44.17 51.67
C LEU A 944 89.84 44.13 52.76
N ALA A 945 90.17 43.55 53.92
CA ALA A 945 89.23 43.41 55.04
C ALA A 945 88.65 44.73 55.56
N ASN A 946 89.31 45.86 55.28
CA ASN A 946 88.82 47.22 55.58
C ASN A 946 87.87 47.80 54.51
N GLY A 947 87.50 47.01 53.49
CA GLY A 947 86.64 47.40 52.38
C GLY A 947 87.34 48.14 51.24
N GLU A 948 88.63 48.43 51.35
CA GLU A 948 89.35 49.11 50.27
C GLU A 948 89.70 48.16 49.12
N PRO A 949 89.58 48.58 47.85
CA PRO A 949 89.96 47.76 46.71
C PRO A 949 91.46 47.43 46.72
N TYR A 950 91.82 46.16 46.52
CA TYR A 950 93.22 45.74 46.45
C TYR A 950 93.79 45.93 45.05
N PHE A 951 94.82 46.75 44.92
CA PHE A 951 95.60 46.88 43.70
C PHE A 951 97.09 47.05 44.02
N GLU A 952 97.90 46.63 43.07
CA GLU A 952 99.35 46.76 43.11
C GLU A 952 99.77 48.04 42.38
N THR A 953 100.75 48.74 42.97
CA THR A 953 101.34 49.94 42.39
C THR A 953 102.66 49.60 41.74
N VAL A 954 102.74 49.71 40.42
CA VAL A 954 103.94 49.37 39.66
C VAL A 954 104.48 50.62 38.97
N GLN A 955 105.76 50.90 39.13
CA GLN A 955 106.41 52.03 38.44
C GLN A 955 106.42 51.79 36.93
N LEU A 956 105.98 52.78 36.15
CA LEU A 956 105.88 52.68 34.70
C LEU A 956 107.26 52.88 34.04
N VAL A 957 107.95 53.97 34.38
CA VAL A 957 109.28 54.30 33.86
C VAL A 957 110.34 54.02 34.95
N PRO A 958 111.17 52.98 34.81
CA PRO A 958 112.04 52.50 35.89
C PRO A 958 113.37 53.28 36.06
N LYS A 959 113.76 54.16 35.13
CA LYS A 959 115.00 54.97 35.18
C LYS A 959 114.65 56.47 35.29
N THR A 960 114.23 56.94 36.46
CA THR A 960 114.09 58.37 36.73
C THR A 960 114.99 58.73 37.91
N GLU A 961 115.80 59.80 37.80
CA GLU A 961 116.72 60.24 38.87
C GLU A 961 115.98 60.77 40.11
N LYS A 962 114.76 61.27 39.91
CA LYS A 962 113.85 61.76 40.94
C LYS A 962 112.61 60.87 41.03
N LEU A 963 112.02 60.80 42.21
CA LEU A 963 110.89 59.91 42.50
C LEU A 963 109.56 60.67 42.47
N PHE A 964 108.73 60.38 41.46
CA PHE A 964 107.43 61.02 41.25
C PHE A 964 106.28 60.03 41.42
N PHE A 965 105.26 60.39 42.19
CA PHE A 965 104.13 59.49 42.45
C PHE A 965 103.22 59.28 41.23
N GLN A 966 103.26 60.17 40.25
CA GLN A 966 102.56 60.04 38.96
C GLN A 966 103.18 58.98 38.04
N ASN A 967 104.39 58.50 38.32
CA ASN A 967 105.07 57.49 37.51
C ASN A 967 104.67 56.04 37.90
N TYR A 968 103.49 55.85 38.50
CA TYR A 968 103.03 54.55 38.98
C TYR A 968 101.67 54.19 38.37
N LEU A 969 101.43 52.90 38.17
CA LEU A 969 100.18 52.34 37.65
C LEU A 969 99.40 51.62 38.73
N ALA A 970 98.07 51.63 38.64
CA ALA A 970 97.17 50.77 39.41
C ALA A 970 96.78 49.52 38.62
N LEU A 971 97.26 48.37 39.07
CA LEU A 971 97.10 47.09 38.38
C LEU A 971 96.54 46.00 39.31
N CYS A 972 95.81 45.04 38.74
CA CYS A 972 95.48 43.81 39.46
C CYS A 972 96.75 42.95 39.64
N PRO A 973 96.77 42.01 40.60
CA PRO A 973 97.98 41.24 40.95
C PRO A 973 98.65 40.55 39.76
N ASN A 974 97.84 39.98 38.85
CA ASN A 974 98.36 39.29 37.66
C ASN A 974 99.06 40.24 36.69
N HIS A 975 98.44 41.39 36.38
CA HIS A 975 99.03 42.36 35.45
C HIS A 975 100.21 43.10 36.08
N ALA A 976 100.18 43.32 37.39
CA ALA A 976 101.33 43.86 38.12
C ALA A 976 102.55 42.93 38.01
N ALA A 977 102.34 41.63 38.23
CA ALA A 977 103.38 40.62 38.06
C ALA A 977 103.89 40.58 36.60
N MET A 978 103.00 40.67 35.61
CA MET A 978 103.38 40.72 34.20
C MET A 978 104.26 41.94 33.88
N VAL A 979 103.89 43.13 34.37
CA VAL A 979 104.68 44.36 34.15
C VAL A 979 106.06 44.29 34.83
N GLN A 980 106.15 43.67 36.01
CA GLN A 980 107.41 43.59 36.75
C GLN A 980 108.36 42.50 36.22
N LEU A 981 107.81 41.35 35.80
CA LEU A 981 108.60 40.13 35.52
C LEU A 981 108.68 39.79 34.03
N ALA A 982 107.74 40.26 33.21
CA ALA A 982 107.60 39.86 31.81
C ALA A 982 107.17 41.04 30.93
N ASN A 983 107.87 42.17 31.06
CA ASN A 983 107.62 43.37 30.26
C ASN A 983 108.68 43.55 29.20
N ASP A 984 108.33 43.17 27.98
CA ASP A 984 109.21 43.21 26.81
C ASP A 984 109.39 44.64 26.27
N SER A 985 108.58 45.60 26.75
CA SER A 985 108.58 47.01 26.31
C SER A 985 109.33 47.96 27.25
N LYS A 986 109.98 47.44 28.31
CA LYS A 986 110.52 48.23 29.43
C LYS A 986 111.42 49.41 29.03
N ASP A 987 112.23 49.25 27.99
CA ASP A 987 113.17 50.29 27.55
C ASP A 987 112.55 51.33 26.61
N ALA A 988 111.42 51.01 25.95
CA ALA A 988 110.76 51.89 24.98
C ALA A 988 109.62 52.74 25.59
N ILE A 989 109.16 52.41 26.80
CA ILE A 989 107.99 53.03 27.44
C ILE A 989 108.16 54.55 27.60
N ALA A 990 109.35 55.04 27.96
CA ALA A 990 109.57 56.46 28.20
C ALA A 990 109.39 57.31 26.92
N GLU A 991 110.00 56.89 25.81
CA GLU A 991 109.87 57.56 24.50
C GLU A 991 108.45 57.48 23.95
N GLN A 992 107.83 56.31 24.06
CA GLN A 992 106.46 56.08 23.60
C GLN A 992 105.45 56.93 24.39
N PHE A 993 105.66 57.11 25.69
CA PHE A 993 104.74 57.89 26.51
C PHE A 993 104.89 59.41 26.32
N ALA A 994 106.12 59.89 26.07
CA ALA A 994 106.37 61.32 25.85
C ALA A 994 105.62 61.90 24.63
N THR A 995 105.34 61.06 23.64
CA THR A 995 104.64 61.41 22.39
C THR A 995 103.19 60.91 22.35
N LEU A 996 102.68 60.38 23.46
CA LEU A 996 101.33 59.79 23.51
C LEU A 996 100.25 60.88 23.51
N ASP A 997 99.50 60.99 22.41
CA ASP A 997 98.35 61.91 22.31
C ASP A 997 97.02 61.30 22.77
N GLY A 998 96.92 59.97 22.80
CA GLY A 998 95.73 59.21 23.23
C GLY A 998 95.73 58.77 24.70
N ASP A 999 94.68 58.09 25.12
CA ASP A 999 94.48 57.53 26.47
C ASP A 999 95.10 56.14 26.66
N ARG A 1000 95.65 55.53 25.61
CA ARG A 1000 96.12 54.13 25.63
C ARG A 1000 97.56 54.01 25.17
N LEU A 1001 98.43 53.55 26.06
CA LEU A 1001 99.81 53.21 25.73
C LEU A 1001 99.89 51.71 25.35
N PRO A 1002 100.32 51.35 24.13
CA PRO A 1002 100.58 49.95 23.80
C PRO A 1002 101.76 49.40 24.61
N ILE A 1003 101.63 48.17 25.10
CA ILE A 1003 102.68 47.47 25.87
C ILE A 1003 102.66 45.98 25.54
N VAL A 1004 103.83 45.37 25.40
CA VAL A 1004 103.96 43.93 25.21
C VAL A 1004 104.34 43.28 26.54
N LEU A 1005 103.41 42.47 27.07
CA LEU A 1005 103.61 41.74 28.31
C LEU A 1005 103.48 40.24 28.07
N ALA A 1006 104.49 39.48 28.49
CA ALA A 1006 104.57 38.03 28.29
C ALA A 1006 104.26 37.62 26.83
N GLY A 1007 104.85 38.34 25.85
CA GLY A 1007 104.63 38.10 24.42
C GLY A 1007 103.25 38.49 23.88
N LYS A 1008 102.37 39.14 24.66
CA LYS A 1008 101.05 39.60 24.22
C LYS A 1008 100.99 41.11 24.09
N SER A 1009 100.48 41.58 22.96
CA SER A 1009 100.22 43.00 22.71
C SER A 1009 98.96 43.46 23.47
N LEU A 1010 99.17 44.30 24.48
CA LEU A 1010 98.16 44.87 25.38
C LEU A 1010 98.24 46.39 25.38
N HIS A 1011 97.35 47.05 26.12
CA HIS A 1011 97.36 48.50 26.26
C HIS A 1011 97.17 48.89 27.73
N VAL A 1012 97.86 49.94 28.18
CA VAL A 1012 97.66 50.59 29.48
C VAL A 1012 96.78 51.82 29.26
N TYR A 1013 95.62 51.86 29.93
CA TYR A 1013 94.69 52.98 29.91
C TYR A 1013 95.09 54.09 30.90
N PHE A 1014 94.97 55.34 30.47
CA PHE A 1014 95.23 56.54 31.24
C PHE A 1014 94.05 57.50 31.21
N THR A 1015 93.66 58.02 32.37
CA THR A 1015 92.81 59.21 32.41
C THR A 1015 93.59 60.39 31.81
N GLU A 1016 92.88 61.32 31.20
CA GLU A 1016 93.50 62.49 30.57
C GLU A 1016 94.38 63.27 31.56
N THR A 1017 93.91 63.41 32.81
CA THR A 1017 94.67 64.07 33.89
C THR A 1017 95.95 63.31 34.23
N HIS A 1018 95.88 61.98 34.42
CA HIS A 1018 97.08 61.21 34.77
C HIS A 1018 98.12 61.22 33.65
N ARG A 1019 97.68 61.13 32.39
CA ARG A 1019 98.57 61.21 31.23
C ARG A 1019 99.32 62.54 31.18
N LYS A 1020 98.59 63.67 31.28
CA LYS A 1020 99.17 65.00 31.21
C LYS A 1020 100.11 65.28 32.38
N ASP A 1021 99.74 64.88 33.60
CA ASP A 1021 100.59 65.05 34.78
C ASP A 1021 101.91 64.27 34.62
N LEU A 1022 101.87 63.02 34.16
CA LEU A 1022 103.08 62.22 33.95
C LEU A 1022 103.94 62.76 32.79
N GLN A 1023 103.33 63.26 31.71
CA GLN A 1023 104.07 63.92 30.62
C GLN A 1023 104.78 65.19 31.09
N ALA A 1024 104.15 65.99 31.95
CA ALA A 1024 104.76 67.19 32.53
C ALA A 1024 105.99 66.84 33.37
N VAL A 1025 105.88 65.79 34.19
CA VAL A 1025 107.00 65.26 34.99
C VAL A 1025 108.16 64.81 34.09
N ILE A 1026 107.89 63.97 33.08
CA ILE A 1026 108.93 63.45 32.18
C ILE A 1026 109.62 64.58 31.41
N LYS A 1027 108.87 65.59 30.94
CA LYS A 1027 109.43 66.76 30.24
C LYS A 1027 110.34 67.60 31.15
N SER A 1028 109.99 67.79 32.42
CA SER A 1028 110.79 68.59 33.36
C SER A 1028 112.15 67.97 33.68
N THR A 1029 112.28 66.64 33.64
CA THR A 1029 113.54 65.91 33.86
C THR A 1029 114.42 65.81 32.61
N GLY A 1030 113.86 65.96 31.40
CA GLY A 1030 114.61 65.86 30.15
C GLY A 1030 115.39 67.12 29.75
N GLN A 1031 115.23 68.23 30.49
CA GLN A 1031 115.84 69.54 30.14
C GLN A 1031 117.15 69.85 30.88
N SER A 1032 117.74 68.92 31.64
CA SER A 1032 118.94 69.19 32.47
C SER A 1032 120.27 68.59 32.02
N GLU A 1033 120.43 68.15 30.76
CA GLU A 1033 121.77 67.87 30.19
C GLU A 1033 121.89 68.33 28.73
N THR A 1034 122.04 69.65 28.53
CA THR A 1034 122.76 70.25 27.39
C THR A 1034 123.22 71.67 27.75
N SER A 1035 124.38 71.77 28.38
CA SER A 1035 125.41 72.81 28.12
C SER A 1035 126.62 72.48 29.01
N GLU A 1036 127.56 71.69 28.48
CA GLU A 1036 128.89 72.19 28.04
C GLU A 1036 129.86 72.39 29.21
N ASP A 1037 130.94 71.61 29.22
CA ASP A 1037 132.26 72.22 29.13
C ASP A 1037 133.29 71.20 28.62
N GLN A 1038 134.27 71.75 27.89
CA GLN A 1038 135.63 71.27 27.58
C GLN A 1038 136.05 69.85 27.96
#